data_AF-A0A8K1CAE8-F1
#
_entry.id   AF-A0A8K1CAE8-F1
#
_cell.length_a   1.000
_cell.length_b   1.000
_cell.length_c   1.000
_cell.angle_alpha   90.00
_cell.angle_beta   90.00
_cell.angle_gamma   90.00
#
_symmetry.space_group_name_H-M   'P 1'
#
loop_
_entity.id
_entity.type
_entity.pdbx_description
1 polymer ?
#
loop_
_entity_poly.entity_id
_entity_poly.type
_entity_poly.pdbx_seq_one_letter_code
_entity_poly.pdbx_strand_id
1 'polypeptide(L)'
;MFGSGLLAKLLGKRAHSRPATPANVPLEVSKVTKVTKIKSPPRSATMDASDRGSSNHSVGSYTRNAVAGLARTAVSNNGMICTVIYVIFATLLAISAYGLQSIANRPIKLGVVELTWFRETFDISVNTFMQGKTTMQAIAAANSTDSHGTRSLADLQYDTCGKRDWTCADKVRPNTEQVLYLLADAFHTIPQFELPELAKRSSELTVQYVNQLTGYNFPVVQYSLAGVETDPTWAVTCIFRRTRYRVAQEEADEIDSIAICSKRRYDPDWICENGAEKNVTSYIVKIKHGQVKYLGQTPRGELYYNPGNVATLRGSAQGTGFLSTVIGIDEYNGGVLQSSAPWDIAAAYLCKGTFNFDTYVGMRWQGQGLVNMTWTSGSLLLTNSLVLWAITMSLALLQFLYLPRSSVCVLPVEVAKSLVGPVILGFACYGNYHVQVLTTHLQLSKVSGFNSTPLKLCGPVMFASVIGIMSGTAIQSVFNPLLVAPSYVLTIVSVVNWFVVFALEAYVVIATGIVMVGIVVVFMIRRRQSTKVVVSNMNSVLRLFSVSSLDDLATSGAGGCVVIGSQGIPVVDAGVLLNKNLIRVSSTSIVRVGMVKYVFLWRLLPPFLSRLVSHVVGLTLVIKSSQDRVVKELVFFELKDMKLHTVKQLPAYYS
;
A
#
# COMPACT_ATOMS: atom_id res chain seq x y z
N MET A 1 18.79 -0.76 16.41
CA MET A 1 17.33 -1.00 16.33
C MET A 1 16.62 0.23 16.83
N PHE A 2 16.34 1.15 15.90
CA PHE A 2 15.65 2.41 16.17
C PHE A 2 14.15 2.14 16.26
N GLY A 3 13.60 2.18 17.47
CA GLY A 3 12.17 1.96 17.67
C GLY A 3 11.74 2.46 19.04
N SER A 4 11.31 3.72 19.13
CA SER A 4 10.28 4.22 20.08
C SER A 4 10.25 5.76 20.25
N GLY A 5 11.23 6.52 19.75
CA GLY A 5 11.31 7.97 20.01
C GLY A 5 10.32 8.86 19.26
N LEU A 6 9.98 8.52 18.00
CA LEU A 6 9.22 9.43 17.13
C LEU A 6 7.69 9.37 17.35
N LEU A 7 7.17 8.31 17.99
CA LEU A 7 5.73 8.10 18.15
C LEU A 7 5.13 8.76 19.41
N ALA A 8 5.95 9.08 20.42
CA ALA A 8 5.45 9.64 21.68
C ALA A 8 5.09 11.14 21.60
N LYS A 9 5.58 11.87 20.59
CA LYS A 9 5.31 13.32 20.42
C LYS A 9 4.02 13.62 19.64
N LEU A 10 3.42 12.66 18.93
CA LEU A 10 2.25 12.90 18.07
C LEU A 10 0.92 12.36 18.60
N LEU A 11 0.91 11.64 19.74
CA LEU A 11 -0.31 11.15 20.37
C LEU A 11 -0.43 11.70 21.81
N GLY A 12 -0.77 12.98 21.90
CA GLY A 12 -1.15 13.64 23.14
C GLY A 12 -2.66 13.59 23.38
N LYS A 13 -3.05 12.91 24.48
CA LYS A 13 -4.29 13.03 25.28
C LYS A 13 -5.58 12.35 24.78
N ARG A 14 -5.86 11.16 25.33
CA ARG A 14 -6.93 10.96 26.35
C ARG A 14 -6.83 9.56 26.95
N ALA A 15 -6.41 9.49 28.21
CA ALA A 15 -6.64 8.35 29.08
C ALA A 15 -7.85 8.67 29.96
N HIS A 16 -8.85 7.79 29.99
CA HIS A 16 -9.68 7.53 31.17
C HIS A 16 -10.08 6.05 31.15
N SER A 17 -9.52 5.32 32.10
CA SER A 17 -9.88 3.96 32.47
C SER A 17 -11.05 3.97 33.45
N ARG A 18 -11.96 3.00 33.32
CA ARG A 18 -12.68 2.36 34.43
C ARG A 18 -13.20 0.99 33.97
N PRO A 19 -13.11 -0.07 34.78
CA PRO A 19 -13.64 -1.39 34.47
C PRO A 19 -15.02 -1.62 35.10
N ALA A 20 -15.86 -2.44 34.48
CA ALA A 20 -16.94 -3.15 35.17
C ALA A 20 -17.37 -4.42 34.40
N THR A 21 -17.55 -5.47 35.18
CA THR A 21 -17.91 -6.87 34.93
C THR A 21 -19.37 -7.08 34.44
N PRO A 22 -19.75 -8.32 34.06
CA PRO A 22 -20.89 -8.60 33.17
C PRO A 22 -22.20 -8.93 33.90
N ALA A 23 -23.34 -8.74 33.22
CA ALA A 23 -24.64 -9.25 33.62
C ALA A 23 -25.51 -9.66 32.41
N ASN A 24 -25.56 -10.98 32.16
CA ASN A 24 -26.71 -11.86 31.97
C ASN A 24 -28.14 -11.33 31.66
N VAL A 25 -28.68 -11.86 30.53
CA VAL A 25 -30.08 -12.31 30.15
C VAL A 25 -31.25 -11.30 30.05
N PRO A 26 -32.43 -11.64 29.43
CA PRO A 26 -32.78 -12.53 28.30
C PRO A 26 -33.64 -11.87 27.19
N LEU A 27 -33.82 -12.67 26.13
CA LEU A 27 -34.89 -12.65 25.12
C LEU A 27 -36.29 -12.26 25.62
N GLU A 28 -37.01 -11.47 24.81
CA GLU A 28 -38.47 -11.41 24.87
C GLU A 28 -39.08 -11.63 23.48
N VAL A 29 -39.92 -12.67 23.44
CA VAL A 29 -40.79 -13.09 22.34
C VAL A 29 -42.10 -12.33 22.49
N SER A 30 -42.63 -11.76 21.40
CA SER A 30 -44.06 -11.46 21.36
C SER A 30 -44.65 -11.72 19.98
N LYS A 31 -45.49 -12.77 19.94
CA LYS A 31 -46.52 -13.03 18.93
C LYS A 31 -47.76 -12.19 19.28
N VAL A 32 -48.65 -12.06 18.29
CA VAL A 32 -50.14 -12.00 18.32
C VAL A 32 -50.61 -10.89 17.37
N THR A 33 -50.96 -11.25 16.13
CA THR A 33 -52.32 -11.52 15.62
C THR A 33 -53.25 -10.30 15.61
N LYS A 34 -53.64 -9.84 14.41
CA LYS A 34 -55.03 -9.44 14.16
C LYS A 34 -55.42 -9.56 12.69
N VAL A 35 -56.42 -10.41 12.47
CA VAL A 35 -57.21 -10.62 11.27
C VAL A 35 -58.35 -9.60 11.28
N THR A 36 -58.63 -8.95 10.14
CA THR A 36 -59.98 -8.38 9.90
C THR A 36 -60.34 -8.38 8.41
N LYS A 37 -61.19 -9.36 8.07
CA LYS A 37 -62.41 -9.34 7.24
C LYS A 37 -62.62 -8.24 6.17
N ILE A 38 -62.71 -8.72 4.92
CA ILE A 38 -63.83 -8.64 3.95
C ILE A 38 -64.67 -7.34 3.93
N LYS A 39 -64.66 -6.66 2.77
CA LYS A 39 -65.82 -5.93 2.25
C LYS A 39 -65.82 -5.88 0.72
N SER A 40 -66.91 -6.34 0.12
CA SER A 40 -67.40 -6.12 -1.26
C SER A 40 -68.93 -6.00 -1.15
N PRO A 41 -69.73 -5.65 -2.19
CA PRO A 41 -69.54 -4.91 -3.46
C PRO A 41 -70.50 -3.65 -3.45
N PRO A 42 -71.02 -3.02 -4.55
CA PRO A 42 -71.82 -3.58 -5.69
C PRO A 42 -71.36 -3.08 -7.11
N ARG A 43 -71.62 -3.78 -8.24
CA ARG A 43 -72.75 -3.68 -9.21
C ARG A 43 -73.06 -2.22 -9.63
N SER A 44 -73.37 -1.81 -10.86
CA SER A 44 -73.55 -2.35 -12.22
C SER A 44 -74.07 -1.16 -13.06
N ALA A 45 -73.63 -0.94 -14.29
CA ALA A 45 -74.40 -0.14 -15.26
C ALA A 45 -74.09 -0.62 -16.69
N THR A 46 -75.15 -1.08 -17.34
CA THR A 46 -75.32 -1.45 -18.74
C THR A 46 -75.72 -0.23 -19.59
N MET A 47 -75.77 -0.44 -20.92
CA MET A 47 -76.26 0.44 -22.01
C MET A 47 -75.17 1.33 -22.63
N ASP A 48 -74.96 1.41 -23.95
CA ASP A 48 -75.83 1.11 -25.09
C ASP A 48 -75.06 0.64 -26.34
N ALA A 49 -75.80 -0.04 -27.22
CA ALA A 49 -75.44 -0.40 -28.57
C ALA A 49 -76.07 0.58 -29.57
N SER A 50 -75.33 1.01 -30.59
CA SER A 50 -75.75 1.14 -32.00
C SER A 50 -74.67 1.89 -32.80
N ASP A 51 -74.07 1.27 -33.81
CA ASP A 51 -74.49 1.41 -35.22
C ASP A 51 -73.33 1.16 -36.21
N ARG A 52 -73.76 0.80 -37.42
CA ARG A 52 -73.06 0.20 -38.56
C ARG A 52 -71.99 1.09 -39.21
N GLY A 53 -71.02 0.43 -39.85
CA GLY A 53 -70.14 1.04 -40.86
C GLY A 53 -69.21 0.04 -41.53
N SER A 54 -69.67 -0.53 -42.64
CA SER A 54 -68.87 -1.34 -43.57
C SER A 54 -67.83 -0.48 -44.30
N SER A 55 -66.57 -0.91 -44.35
CA SER A 55 -65.73 -0.74 -45.55
C SER A 55 -64.44 -1.56 -45.45
N ASN A 56 -64.29 -2.51 -46.38
CA ASN A 56 -63.01 -3.12 -46.75
C ASN A 56 -62.02 -2.04 -47.24
N HIS A 57 -60.78 -2.03 -46.74
CA HIS A 57 -59.63 -1.57 -47.52
C HIS A 57 -58.28 -2.10 -46.98
N SER A 58 -57.64 -2.92 -47.82
CA SER A 58 -56.18 -3.05 -48.04
C SER A 58 -55.22 -2.92 -46.85
N VAL A 59 -54.81 -4.09 -46.35
CA VAL A 59 -53.54 -4.34 -45.69
C VAL A 59 -52.38 -4.17 -46.70
N GLY A 60 -51.31 -3.47 -46.32
CA GLY A 60 -50.00 -3.72 -46.94
C GLY A 60 -48.96 -2.60 -46.88
N SER A 61 -47.99 -2.74 -45.97
CA SER A 61 -46.57 -2.49 -46.29
C SER A 61 -45.93 -1.10 -46.15
N TYR A 62 -46.40 -0.19 -45.28
CA TYR A 62 -45.63 1.05 -45.00
C TYR A 62 -45.27 1.37 -43.54
N THR A 63 -45.62 0.52 -42.55
CA THR A 63 -45.37 0.82 -41.13
C THR A 63 -44.31 -0.05 -40.43
N ARG A 64 -43.68 -1.04 -41.07
CA ARG A 64 -42.63 -1.85 -40.40
C ARG A 64 -41.35 -1.08 -40.10
N ASN A 65 -40.97 -0.10 -40.92
CA ASN A 65 -39.71 0.61 -40.76
C ASN A 65 -39.77 1.72 -39.70
N ALA A 66 -40.94 2.35 -39.51
CA ALA A 66 -41.15 3.36 -38.45
C ALA A 66 -41.29 2.72 -37.06
N VAL A 67 -41.92 1.54 -36.96
CA VAL A 67 -42.14 0.82 -35.70
C VAL A 67 -40.84 0.19 -35.16
N ALA A 68 -39.91 -0.21 -36.04
CA ALA A 68 -38.57 -0.65 -35.65
C ALA A 68 -37.66 0.51 -35.16
N GLY A 69 -38.03 1.77 -35.41
CA GLY A 69 -37.31 2.96 -34.94
C GLY A 69 -37.67 3.38 -33.52
N LEU A 70 -38.93 3.20 -33.09
CA LEU A 70 -39.42 3.63 -31.78
C LEU A 70 -39.17 2.63 -30.65
N ALA A 71 -38.99 1.34 -30.94
CA ALA A 71 -38.52 0.36 -29.95
C ALA A 71 -36.99 0.44 -29.70
N ARG A 72 -36.24 1.23 -30.49
CA ARG A 72 -34.78 1.40 -30.35
C ARG A 72 -34.36 2.33 -29.21
N THR A 73 -35.28 3.10 -28.62
CA THR A 73 -34.95 4.19 -27.69
C THR A 73 -35.02 3.83 -26.20
N ALA A 74 -35.45 2.62 -25.82
CA ALA A 74 -35.70 2.29 -24.41
C ALA A 74 -34.68 1.35 -23.74
N VAL A 75 -33.74 0.76 -24.48
CA VAL A 75 -32.70 -0.09 -23.86
C VAL A 75 -31.52 0.77 -23.48
N SER A 76 -31.41 1.06 -22.18
CA SER A 76 -30.33 1.86 -21.62
C SER A 76 -29.00 1.10 -21.68
N ASN A 77 -27.94 1.73 -22.20
CA ASN A 77 -26.57 1.19 -22.31
C ASN A 77 -25.85 0.99 -20.95
N ASN A 78 -26.59 0.80 -19.87
CA ASN A 78 -26.09 0.68 -18.50
C ASN A 78 -25.13 -0.49 -18.33
N GLY A 79 -25.32 -1.61 -19.04
CA GLY A 79 -24.42 -2.75 -19.00
C GLY A 79 -23.02 -2.41 -19.54
N MET A 80 -22.95 -1.64 -20.64
CA MET A 80 -21.69 -1.14 -21.19
C MET A 80 -21.01 -0.14 -20.26
N ILE A 81 -21.76 0.81 -19.69
CA ILE A 81 -21.20 1.79 -18.73
C ILE A 81 -20.58 1.09 -17.52
N CYS A 82 -21.31 0.13 -16.93
CA CYS A 82 -20.82 -0.69 -15.82
C CYS A 82 -19.55 -1.45 -16.19
N THR A 83 -19.51 -2.01 -17.40
CA THR A 83 -18.35 -2.76 -17.92
C THR A 83 -17.13 -1.86 -18.07
N VAL A 84 -17.29 -0.67 -18.65
CA VAL A 84 -16.20 0.31 -18.80
C VAL A 84 -15.64 0.71 -17.43
N ILE A 85 -16.50 0.95 -16.44
CA ILE A 85 -16.06 1.29 -15.08
C ILE A 85 -15.26 0.14 -14.44
N TYR A 86 -15.69 -1.10 -14.58
CA TYR A 86 -14.92 -2.24 -14.07
C TYR A 86 -13.59 -2.44 -14.80
N VAL A 87 -13.53 -2.19 -16.11
CA VAL A 87 -12.27 -2.17 -16.86
C VAL A 87 -11.33 -1.09 -16.33
N ILE A 88 -11.85 0.11 -16.03
CA ILE A 88 -11.07 1.18 -15.40
C ILE A 88 -10.52 0.72 -14.05
N PHE A 89 -11.35 0.17 -13.17
CA PHE A 89 -10.90 -0.34 -11.87
C PHE A 89 -9.86 -1.45 -12.01
N ALA A 90 -10.08 -2.43 -12.89
CA ALA A 90 -9.12 -3.51 -13.10
C ALA A 90 -7.79 -2.99 -13.66
N THR A 91 -7.83 -1.98 -14.52
CA THR A 91 -6.63 -1.35 -15.09
C THR A 91 -5.87 -0.54 -14.04
N LEU A 92 -6.58 0.24 -13.21
CA LEU A 92 -5.98 0.97 -12.09
C LEU A 92 -5.32 0.02 -11.08
N LEU A 93 -5.98 -1.10 -10.78
CA LEU A 93 -5.45 -2.18 -9.95
C LEU A 93 -4.14 -2.76 -10.54
N ALA A 94 -4.15 -3.13 -11.83
CA ALA A 94 -2.98 -3.70 -12.50
C ALA A 94 -1.80 -2.72 -12.57
N ILE A 95 -2.05 -1.45 -12.92
CA ILE A 95 -1.02 -0.40 -12.96
C ILE A 95 -0.44 -0.16 -11.57
N SER A 96 -1.29 -0.08 -10.53
CA SER A 96 -0.84 0.13 -9.16
C SER A 96 -0.02 -1.05 -8.65
N ALA A 97 -0.45 -2.28 -8.92
CA ALA A 97 0.28 -3.49 -8.56
C ALA A 97 1.64 -3.57 -9.30
N TYR A 98 1.69 -3.16 -10.56
CA TYR A 98 2.95 -3.06 -11.32
C TYR A 98 3.90 -2.02 -10.74
N GLY A 99 3.37 -0.83 -10.40
CA GLY A 99 4.14 0.23 -9.75
C GLY A 99 4.75 -0.24 -8.42
N LEU A 100 3.96 -0.88 -7.56
CA LEU A 100 4.45 -1.47 -6.32
C LEU A 100 5.46 -2.60 -6.58
N GLN A 101 5.20 -3.50 -7.53
CA GLN A 101 6.13 -4.59 -7.84
C GLN A 101 7.49 -4.07 -8.33
N SER A 102 7.54 -2.94 -9.03
CA SER A 102 8.79 -2.36 -9.53
C SER A 102 9.77 -1.97 -8.41
N ILE A 103 9.24 -1.71 -7.22
CA ILE A 103 10.01 -1.31 -6.03
C ILE A 103 10.10 -2.40 -4.96
N ALA A 104 9.35 -3.50 -5.11
CA ALA A 104 9.33 -4.60 -4.17
C ALA A 104 10.69 -5.33 -4.11
N ASN A 105 11.16 -5.62 -2.90
CA ASN A 105 12.38 -6.37 -2.60
C ASN A 105 13.65 -5.80 -3.27
N ARG A 106 13.67 -4.49 -3.57
CA ARG A 106 14.79 -3.79 -4.20
C ARG A 106 15.12 -2.52 -3.42
N PRO A 107 16.40 -2.14 -3.30
CA PRO A 107 16.77 -0.87 -2.70
C PRO A 107 16.39 0.28 -3.64
N ILE A 108 15.56 1.19 -3.16
CA ILE A 108 15.21 2.44 -3.81
C ILE A 108 16.09 3.54 -3.24
N LYS A 109 16.75 4.30 -4.11
CA LYS A 109 17.51 5.48 -3.70
C LYS A 109 16.53 6.62 -3.42
N LEU A 110 16.42 7.03 -2.15
CA LEU A 110 15.62 8.19 -1.76
C LEU A 110 16.39 9.51 -1.96
N GLY A 111 17.71 9.41 -2.13
CA GLY A 111 18.60 10.54 -2.38
C GLY A 111 19.39 10.93 -1.13
N VAL A 112 19.97 12.13 -1.17
CA VAL A 112 20.68 12.70 -0.02
C VAL A 112 19.66 13.37 0.90
N VAL A 113 19.62 12.94 2.15
CA VAL A 113 18.87 13.59 3.22
C VAL A 113 19.84 14.42 4.02
N GLU A 114 19.51 15.69 4.22
CA GLU A 114 20.29 16.62 5.04
C GLU A 114 19.47 17.00 6.27
N LEU A 115 20.01 16.71 7.46
CA LEU A 115 19.44 17.18 8.71
C LEU A 115 20.29 18.35 9.19
N THR A 116 19.64 19.44 9.57
CA THR A 116 20.30 20.63 10.11
C THR A 116 19.77 20.95 11.50
N TRP A 117 20.46 21.83 12.23
CA TRP A 117 20.03 22.19 13.58
C TRP A 117 18.69 22.92 13.67
N PHE A 118 18.21 23.50 12.56
CA PHE A 118 17.02 24.36 12.55
C PHE A 118 15.98 23.99 11.49
N ARG A 119 16.34 23.16 10.51
CA ARG A 119 15.44 22.60 9.49
C ARG A 119 15.58 21.10 9.48
N GLU A 120 14.45 20.39 9.49
CA GLU A 120 14.43 18.92 9.55
C GLU A 120 15.27 18.40 10.72
N THR A 121 14.95 18.90 11.92
CA THR A 121 15.76 18.66 13.13
C THR A 121 15.68 17.21 13.58
N PHE A 122 16.83 16.62 13.92
CA PHE A 122 16.92 15.32 14.57
C PHE A 122 17.39 15.50 16.02
N ASP A 123 16.47 15.23 16.96
CA ASP A 123 16.78 15.21 18.39
C ASP A 123 17.35 13.84 18.77
N ILE A 124 18.55 13.85 19.34
CA ILE A 124 19.18 12.66 19.91
C ILE A 124 18.44 12.30 21.19
N SER A 125 18.02 11.04 21.30
CA SER A 125 17.45 10.52 22.54
C SER A 125 18.50 10.49 23.64
N VAL A 126 18.14 10.91 24.84
CA VAL A 126 19.00 10.91 26.02
C VAL A 126 18.28 10.18 27.15
N ASN A 127 18.88 9.10 27.65
CA ASN A 127 18.34 8.38 28.82
C ASN A 127 18.84 9.04 30.10
N THR A 128 20.17 9.16 30.22
CA THR A 128 20.84 9.84 31.33
C THR A 128 21.97 10.67 30.76
N PHE A 129 21.93 11.98 31.01
CA PHE A 129 22.92 12.92 30.48
C PHE A 129 24.14 12.98 31.42
N MET A 130 25.10 12.07 31.23
CA MET A 130 26.34 12.08 32.00
C MET A 130 27.26 13.19 31.47
N GLN A 131 27.42 14.26 32.26
CA GLN A 131 28.34 15.36 32.01
C GLN A 131 29.44 15.36 33.07
N GLY A 132 30.69 15.57 32.65
CA GLY A 132 31.84 15.65 33.54
C GLY A 132 32.83 16.74 33.12
N LYS A 133 33.53 17.29 34.12
CA LYS A 133 34.67 18.18 33.95
C LYS A 133 35.75 17.77 34.97
N THR A 134 36.93 17.42 34.50
CA THR A 134 38.06 17.00 35.35
C THR A 134 39.40 17.33 34.69
N THR A 135 40.51 17.05 35.36
CA THR A 135 41.87 17.21 34.82
C THR A 135 42.53 15.85 34.60
N MET A 136 43.44 15.76 33.64
CA MET A 136 44.16 14.51 33.37
C MET A 136 44.99 14.04 34.57
N GLN A 137 45.53 14.96 35.37
CA GLN A 137 46.22 14.62 36.63
C GLN A 137 45.28 13.94 37.63
N ALA A 138 44.04 14.43 37.76
CA ALA A 138 43.07 13.84 38.67
C ALA A 138 42.65 12.43 38.24
N ILE A 139 42.48 12.21 36.92
CA ILE A 139 42.18 10.88 36.39
C ILE A 139 43.36 9.93 36.60
N ALA A 140 44.59 10.37 36.32
CA ALA A 140 45.80 9.57 36.52
C ALA A 140 46.03 9.19 37.99
N ALA A 141 45.68 10.07 38.92
CA ALA A 141 45.77 9.82 40.36
C ALA A 141 44.67 8.88 40.89
N ALA A 142 43.54 8.78 40.19
CA ALA A 142 42.46 7.87 40.54
C ALA A 142 42.86 6.43 40.18
N ASN A 143 43.36 5.67 41.16
CA ASN A 143 43.66 4.23 41.00
C ASN A 143 42.38 3.45 40.67
N SER A 144 42.11 3.24 39.38
CA SER A 144 40.92 2.54 38.89
C SER A 144 41.15 1.01 38.79
N THR A 145 41.50 0.38 39.91
CA THR A 145 41.56 -1.10 40.00
C THR A 145 40.18 -1.75 39.80
N ASP A 146 39.11 -0.98 39.88
CA ASP A 146 37.71 -1.42 39.81
C ASP A 146 36.92 -0.69 38.69
N SER A 147 37.57 -0.42 37.55
CA SER A 147 36.88 0.24 36.42
C SER A 147 35.92 -0.72 35.72
N HIS A 148 34.62 -0.42 35.76
CA HIS A 148 33.60 -1.12 34.98
C HIS A 148 33.85 -0.92 33.48
N GLY A 149 34.28 -1.97 32.77
CA GLY A 149 34.42 -1.95 31.31
C GLY A 149 35.74 -2.51 30.81
N THR A 150 35.99 -2.35 29.52
CA THR A 150 37.17 -2.88 28.83
C THR A 150 38.23 -1.82 28.57
N ARG A 151 38.02 -0.57 28.99
CA ARG A 151 38.84 0.59 28.59
C ARG A 151 38.89 0.71 27.07
N SER A 152 37.74 0.58 26.41
CA SER A 152 37.61 0.71 24.96
C SER A 152 36.69 1.86 24.60
N LEU A 153 36.86 2.42 23.39
CA LEU A 153 35.91 3.40 22.86
C LEU A 153 34.50 2.81 22.69
N ALA A 154 34.40 1.49 22.49
CA ALA A 154 33.14 0.78 22.42
C ALA A 154 32.32 0.89 23.70
N ASP A 155 32.95 0.90 24.88
CA ASP A 155 32.24 1.05 26.16
C ASP A 155 31.46 2.38 26.17
N LEU A 156 32.13 3.49 25.80
CA LEU A 156 31.51 4.81 25.71
C LEU A 156 30.32 4.82 24.73
N GLN A 157 30.38 4.04 23.65
CA GLN A 157 29.33 3.98 22.64
C GLN A 157 28.14 3.08 23.01
N TYR A 158 28.34 2.03 23.80
CA TYR A 158 27.32 1.01 24.02
C TYR A 158 26.87 0.86 25.47
N ASP A 159 27.54 1.52 26.43
CA ASP A 159 27.05 1.60 27.80
C ASP A 159 25.65 2.23 27.85
N THR A 160 24.77 1.64 28.64
CA THR A 160 23.36 2.01 28.72
C THR A 160 22.93 2.11 30.17
N CYS A 161 22.17 3.15 30.46
CA CYS A 161 21.56 3.36 31.76
C CYS A 161 20.05 3.56 31.62
N GLY A 162 19.33 3.36 32.74
CA GLY A 162 17.92 3.71 32.84
C GLY A 162 17.68 5.20 32.59
N LYS A 163 16.41 5.61 32.49
CA LYS A 163 16.06 7.03 32.39
C LYS A 163 16.38 7.74 33.70
N ARG A 164 17.23 8.76 33.63
CA ARG A 164 17.71 9.55 34.79
C ARG A 164 18.38 8.70 35.89
N ASP A 165 19.05 7.62 35.50
CA ASP A 165 19.73 6.71 36.42
C ASP A 165 21.17 7.17 36.67
N TRP A 166 21.30 8.11 37.60
CA TRP A 166 22.59 8.68 37.99
C TRP A 166 23.52 7.67 38.67
N THR A 167 22.96 6.70 39.40
CA THR A 167 23.75 5.64 40.04
C THR A 167 24.43 4.74 39.01
N CYS A 168 23.74 4.42 37.91
CA CYS A 168 24.35 3.74 36.77
C CYS A 168 25.43 4.62 36.10
N ALA A 169 25.13 5.89 35.84
CA ALA A 169 26.08 6.81 35.21
C ALA A 169 27.37 6.96 36.04
N ASP A 170 27.26 7.06 37.36
CA ASP A 170 28.41 7.18 38.26
C ASP A 170 29.29 5.93 38.28
N LYS A 171 28.73 4.74 38.03
CA LYS A 171 29.51 3.50 37.87
C LYS A 171 30.28 3.44 36.56
N VAL A 172 29.73 4.02 35.49
CA VAL A 172 30.35 4.06 34.15
C VAL A 172 31.42 5.16 34.03
N ARG A 173 31.28 6.22 34.82
CA ARG A 173 32.15 7.41 34.78
C ARG A 173 33.65 7.11 34.87
N PRO A 174 34.14 6.27 35.81
CA PRO A 174 35.59 6.03 35.95
C PRO A 174 36.22 5.40 34.70
N ASN A 175 35.53 4.46 34.05
CA ASN A 175 36.00 3.87 32.80
C ASN A 175 35.95 4.87 31.65
N THR A 176 34.91 5.71 31.59
CA THR A 176 34.83 6.80 30.61
C THR A 176 36.04 7.73 30.74
N GLU A 177 36.33 8.20 31.94
CA GLU A 177 37.47 9.09 32.21
C GLU A 177 38.81 8.43 31.89
N GLN A 178 38.98 7.14 32.21
CA GLN A 178 40.19 6.39 31.86
C GLN A 178 40.41 6.29 30.34
N VAL A 179 39.34 6.08 29.57
CA VAL A 179 39.41 6.03 28.10
C VAL A 179 39.73 7.40 27.52
N LEU A 180 39.16 8.48 28.08
CA LEU A 180 39.49 9.85 27.69
C LEU A 180 40.93 10.22 28.03
N TYR A 181 41.45 9.74 29.16
CA TYR A 181 42.87 9.88 29.52
C TYR A 181 43.78 9.20 28.48
N LEU A 182 43.50 7.96 28.12
CA LEU A 182 44.25 7.24 27.08
C LEU A 182 44.20 7.97 25.72
N LEU A 183 43.06 8.60 25.39
CA LEU A 183 42.94 9.39 24.18
C LEU A 183 43.79 10.67 24.21
N ALA A 184 43.81 11.37 25.34
CA ALA A 184 44.62 12.57 25.52
C ALA A 184 46.13 12.27 25.45
N ASP A 185 46.56 11.19 26.11
CA ASP A 185 47.96 10.70 26.07
C ASP A 185 48.41 10.36 24.64
N ALA A 186 47.47 9.83 23.83
CA ALA A 186 47.73 9.50 22.43
C ALA A 186 48.14 10.71 21.57
N PHE A 187 47.82 11.94 21.96
CA PHE A 187 48.16 13.12 21.16
C PHE A 187 49.66 13.27 20.93
N HIS A 188 50.51 12.78 21.84
CA HIS A 188 51.97 12.74 21.65
C HIS A 188 52.41 11.80 20.52
N THR A 189 51.61 10.79 20.21
CA THR A 189 51.93 9.79 19.17
C THR A 189 51.59 10.26 17.76
N ILE A 190 50.86 11.37 17.64
CA ILE A 190 50.39 11.90 16.36
C ILE A 190 51.49 12.74 15.71
N PRO A 191 52.01 12.33 14.53
CA PRO A 191 52.99 13.13 13.79
C PRO A 191 52.37 14.46 13.35
N GLN A 192 53.10 15.57 13.56
CA GLN A 192 52.67 16.91 13.12
C GLN A 192 51.29 17.33 13.67
N PHE A 193 51.01 17.00 14.93
CA PHE A 193 49.80 17.46 15.60
C PHE A 193 49.71 19.00 15.59
N GLU A 194 48.60 19.56 15.13
CA GLU A 194 48.40 21.00 14.92
C GLU A 194 48.51 21.83 16.20
N LEU A 195 48.39 21.19 17.37
CA LEU A 195 48.46 21.80 18.69
C LEU A 195 49.56 21.12 19.54
N PRO A 196 50.85 21.30 19.19
CA PRO A 196 51.94 20.57 19.83
C PRO A 196 52.05 20.84 21.34
N GLU A 197 51.63 22.01 21.81
CA GLU A 197 51.61 22.34 23.24
C GLU A 197 50.57 21.51 24.02
N LEU A 198 49.41 21.22 23.42
CA LEU A 198 48.40 20.33 24.04
C LEU A 198 48.91 18.88 24.09
N ALA A 199 49.61 18.44 23.05
CA ALA A 199 50.28 17.15 23.08
C ALA A 199 51.31 17.13 24.20
N LYS A 200 52.32 18.02 24.19
CA LYS A 200 53.42 18.09 25.19
C LYS A 200 52.94 18.10 26.64
N ARG A 201 51.85 18.81 26.93
CA ARG A 201 51.28 18.98 28.27
C ARG A 201 49.99 18.18 28.47
N SER A 202 49.92 16.98 27.88
CA SER A 202 48.75 16.09 27.96
C SER A 202 48.26 15.85 29.39
N SER A 203 49.19 15.72 30.34
CA SER A 203 48.89 15.53 31.77
C SER A 203 48.21 16.74 32.42
N GLU A 204 48.34 17.94 31.87
CA GLU A 204 47.77 19.18 32.42
C GLU A 204 46.43 19.58 31.76
N LEU A 205 45.93 18.75 30.84
CA LEU A 205 44.69 19.05 30.13
C LEU A 205 43.49 18.97 31.08
N THR A 206 42.60 19.94 30.92
CA THR A 206 41.22 19.88 31.39
C THR A 206 40.37 19.19 30.33
N VAL A 207 39.53 18.26 30.77
CA VAL A 207 38.59 17.55 29.92
C VAL A 207 37.17 17.87 30.33
N GLN A 208 36.35 18.23 29.34
CA GLN A 208 34.90 18.35 29.48
C GLN A 208 34.27 17.32 28.54
N TYR A 209 33.34 16.52 29.03
CA TYR A 209 32.74 15.47 28.22
C TYR A 209 31.26 15.29 28.53
N VAL A 210 30.53 14.76 27.55
CA VAL A 210 29.15 14.31 27.72
C VAL A 210 28.91 12.97 27.05
N ASN A 211 28.01 12.18 27.66
CA ASN A 211 27.52 10.90 27.14
C ASN A 211 26.05 10.71 27.55
N GLN A 212 25.20 10.26 26.63
CA GLN A 212 23.75 10.17 26.86
C GLN A 212 23.24 8.80 27.34
N LEU A 213 24.11 7.79 27.38
CA LEU A 213 23.89 6.46 27.97
C LEU A 213 22.58 5.77 27.53
N THR A 214 22.28 5.81 26.23
CA THR A 214 21.14 5.13 25.59
C THR A 214 21.46 3.75 25.04
N GLY A 215 22.73 3.31 25.08
CA GLY A 215 23.20 2.07 24.44
C GLY A 215 23.52 2.20 22.95
N TYR A 216 23.35 3.39 22.39
CA TYR A 216 23.93 3.79 21.10
C TYR A 216 24.31 5.26 21.21
N ASN A 217 25.43 5.48 21.88
CA ASN A 217 25.81 6.77 22.38
C ASN A 217 26.51 7.63 21.30
N PHE A 218 26.52 8.94 21.54
CA PHE A 218 27.16 9.96 20.74
C PHE A 218 28.04 10.77 21.70
N PRO A 219 29.04 10.12 22.33
CA PRO A 219 29.86 10.82 23.28
C PRO A 219 30.68 11.88 22.55
N VAL A 220 30.90 12.98 23.23
CA VAL A 220 31.72 14.08 22.74
C VAL A 220 32.55 14.62 23.89
N VAL A 221 33.73 15.12 23.55
CA VAL A 221 34.70 15.62 24.53
C VAL A 221 35.42 16.84 23.99
N GLN A 222 35.73 17.79 24.87
CA GLN A 222 36.60 18.93 24.64
C GLN A 222 37.81 18.83 25.57
N TYR A 223 39.02 18.91 25.01
CA TYR A 223 40.28 19.03 25.74
C TYR A 223 40.81 20.46 25.61
N SER A 224 41.22 21.06 26.73
CA SER A 224 41.82 22.40 26.79
C SER A 224 42.93 22.46 27.84
N LEU A 225 43.83 23.44 27.75
CA LEU A 225 44.83 23.71 28.79
C LEU A 225 44.26 24.66 29.85
N ALA A 226 44.52 24.36 31.12
CA ALA A 226 44.12 25.21 32.23
C ALA A 226 44.91 26.54 32.23
N GLY A 227 44.23 27.64 32.59
CA GLY A 227 44.87 28.94 32.81
C GLY A 227 45.13 29.78 31.55
N VAL A 228 44.61 29.37 30.40
CA VAL A 228 44.74 30.13 29.14
C VAL A 228 43.39 30.67 28.64
N GLU A 229 42.56 31.06 29.60
CA GLU A 229 41.19 31.56 29.41
C GLU A 229 41.13 32.98 28.79
N THR A 230 42.28 33.62 28.52
CA THR A 230 42.31 35.05 28.19
C THR A 230 42.57 35.44 26.73
N ASP A 231 43.22 34.65 25.86
CA ASP A 231 43.26 34.93 24.40
C ASP A 231 44.00 33.84 23.60
N PRO A 232 43.61 33.62 22.33
CA PRO A 232 42.80 32.48 21.92
C PRO A 232 43.52 31.15 22.13
N THR A 233 43.06 30.37 23.11
CA THR A 233 43.48 28.97 23.16
C THR A 233 42.58 28.07 22.36
N TRP A 234 43.23 27.24 21.58
CA TRP A 234 42.61 26.20 20.82
C TRP A 234 42.26 25.05 21.77
N ALA A 235 41.16 24.39 21.47
CA ALA A 235 40.76 23.15 22.09
C ALA A 235 40.80 22.04 21.05
N VAL A 236 40.80 20.80 21.53
CA VAL A 236 40.59 19.62 20.69
C VAL A 236 39.23 19.06 21.05
N THR A 237 38.32 19.02 20.09
CA THR A 237 37.04 18.34 20.26
C THR A 237 37.09 16.99 19.57
N CYS A 238 36.71 15.93 20.29
CA CYS A 238 36.61 14.60 19.73
C CYS A 238 35.19 14.08 19.79
N ILE A 239 34.82 13.29 18.78
CA ILE A 239 33.59 12.51 18.76
C ILE A 239 33.88 11.04 18.55
N PHE A 240 33.02 10.19 19.09
CA PHE A 240 33.22 8.75 19.01
C PHE A 240 32.16 8.13 18.11
N ARG A 241 32.62 7.38 17.10
CA ARG A 241 31.75 6.81 16.08
C ARG A 241 32.16 5.39 15.77
N ARG A 242 31.16 4.53 15.56
CA ARG A 242 31.36 3.19 15.05
C ARG A 242 31.58 3.33 13.55
N THR A 243 32.72 2.85 13.08
CA THR A 243 33.10 2.95 11.67
C THR A 243 33.65 1.63 11.17
N ARG A 244 33.75 1.55 9.85
CA ARG A 244 34.44 0.48 9.17
C ARG A 244 35.76 1.03 8.66
N TYR A 245 36.86 0.40 9.04
CA TYR A 245 38.21 0.82 8.68
C TYR A 245 38.99 -0.35 8.06
N ARG A 246 39.86 -0.02 7.11
CA ARG A 246 40.76 -0.97 6.45
C ARG A 246 42.10 -0.31 6.17
N VAL A 247 43.21 -1.00 6.44
CA VAL A 247 44.53 -0.61 5.95
C VAL A 247 44.69 -1.06 4.50
N ALA A 248 45.31 -0.25 3.64
CA ALA A 248 45.48 -0.61 2.23
C ALA A 248 46.15 -1.98 1.99
N GLN A 249 47.00 -2.42 2.93
CA GLN A 249 47.71 -3.70 2.91
C GLN A 249 46.91 -4.87 3.49
N GLU A 250 45.80 -4.60 4.19
CA GLU A 250 44.94 -5.62 4.81
C GLU A 250 43.74 -5.92 3.92
N GLU A 251 43.38 -7.20 3.80
CA GLU A 251 42.23 -7.65 3.00
C GLU A 251 40.89 -7.50 3.73
N ALA A 252 40.90 -7.52 5.06
CA ALA A 252 39.69 -7.52 5.87
C ALA A 252 39.34 -6.12 6.41
N ASP A 253 38.07 -5.73 6.28
CA ASP A 253 37.52 -4.58 6.96
C ASP A 253 37.34 -4.88 8.47
N GLU A 254 37.86 -4.02 9.34
CA GLU A 254 37.56 -4.07 10.78
C GLU A 254 36.42 -3.08 11.10
N ILE A 255 35.44 -3.51 11.90
CA ILE A 255 34.39 -2.66 12.42
C ILE A 255 34.66 -2.41 13.90
N ASP A 256 34.94 -1.17 14.27
CA ASP A 256 35.20 -0.79 15.65
C ASP A 256 34.79 0.67 15.92
N SER A 257 34.89 1.08 17.17
CA SER A 257 34.65 2.45 17.64
C SER A 257 35.95 3.25 17.53
N ILE A 258 35.90 4.42 16.90
CA ILE A 258 37.04 5.32 16.75
C ILE A 258 36.73 6.70 17.33
N ALA A 259 37.77 7.41 17.75
CA ALA A 259 37.74 8.81 18.11
C ALA A 259 38.17 9.65 16.92
N ILE A 260 37.38 10.69 16.63
CA ILE A 260 37.62 11.64 15.54
C ILE A 260 37.84 13.00 16.19
N CYS A 261 39.11 13.39 16.30
CA CYS A 261 39.53 14.60 17.00
C CYS A 261 39.89 15.71 16.01
N SER A 262 39.39 16.91 16.24
CA SER A 262 39.66 18.08 15.40
C SER A 262 39.97 19.29 16.26
N LYS A 263 40.85 20.15 15.77
CA LYS A 263 41.12 21.46 16.35
C LYS A 263 39.87 22.34 16.26
N ARG A 264 39.55 23.03 17.36
CA ARG A 264 38.43 23.97 17.46
C ARG A 264 38.83 25.16 18.31
N ARG A 265 38.17 26.30 18.14
CA ARG A 265 38.27 27.41 19.10
C ARG A 265 37.70 26.96 20.45
N TYR A 266 38.42 27.23 21.54
CA TYR A 266 37.93 26.93 22.89
C TYR A 266 36.59 27.63 23.16
N ASP A 267 35.66 26.89 23.76
CA ASP A 267 34.38 27.40 24.22
C ASP A 267 34.28 27.14 25.74
N PRO A 268 34.27 28.20 26.58
CA PRO A 268 34.16 28.03 28.03
C PRO A 268 32.80 27.48 28.46
N ASP A 269 31.75 27.74 27.68
CA ASP A 269 30.39 27.24 27.93
C ASP A 269 30.10 25.97 27.10
N TRP A 270 31.14 25.22 26.73
CA TRP A 270 30.98 24.00 25.94
C TRP A 270 30.08 22.99 26.65
N ILE A 271 29.13 22.42 25.91
CA ILE A 271 28.25 21.35 26.40
C ILE A 271 28.47 20.09 25.57
N CYS A 272 28.19 20.14 24.27
CA CYS A 272 28.29 18.98 23.39
C CYS A 272 28.73 19.32 21.95
N GLU A 273 29.16 20.57 21.72
CA GLU A 273 29.43 21.10 20.41
C GLU A 273 30.74 20.56 19.85
N ASN A 274 30.72 19.98 18.66
CA ASN A 274 31.91 19.39 18.02
C ASN A 274 32.11 19.85 16.57
N GLY A 275 31.34 20.85 16.12
CA GLY A 275 31.48 21.42 14.79
C GLY A 275 32.89 21.96 14.57
N ALA A 276 33.48 21.62 13.43
CA ALA A 276 34.78 22.10 12.96
C ALA A 276 34.67 22.47 11.48
N GLU A 277 35.52 23.38 11.02
CA GLU A 277 35.56 23.77 9.61
C GLU A 277 35.99 22.60 8.72
N LYS A 278 35.50 22.54 7.47
CA LYS A 278 35.75 21.42 6.55
C LYS A 278 37.24 21.21 6.24
N ASN A 279 38.05 22.26 6.28
CA ASN A 279 39.47 22.19 5.95
C ASN A 279 40.36 21.79 7.15
N VAL A 280 39.81 21.73 8.37
CA VAL A 280 40.57 21.37 9.57
C VAL A 280 40.96 19.88 9.52
N THR A 281 42.19 19.56 9.92
CA THR A 281 42.65 18.18 10.01
C THR A 281 41.90 17.44 11.12
N SER A 282 41.39 16.25 10.80
CA SER A 282 40.80 15.33 11.76
C SER A 282 41.71 14.14 11.98
N TYR A 283 42.05 13.89 13.24
CA TYR A 283 42.92 12.80 13.68
C TYR A 283 42.08 11.63 14.14
N ILE A 284 42.41 10.43 13.66
CA ILE A 284 41.65 9.21 13.92
C ILE A 284 42.43 8.32 14.87
N VAL A 285 41.85 8.04 16.03
CA VAL A 285 42.46 7.22 17.08
C VAL A 285 41.52 6.08 17.45
N LYS A 286 42.07 4.89 17.61
CA LYS A 286 41.37 3.70 18.09
C LYS A 286 41.88 3.36 19.49
N ILE A 287 40.96 3.03 20.41
CA ILE A 287 41.31 2.51 21.74
C ILE A 287 40.51 1.25 22.00
N LYS A 288 41.22 0.14 22.20
CA LYS A 288 40.64 -1.20 22.38
C LYS A 288 41.41 -1.92 23.47
N HIS A 289 40.73 -2.35 24.54
CA HIS A 289 41.34 -3.02 25.69
C HIS A 289 42.52 -2.23 26.29
N GLY A 290 42.37 -0.91 26.40
CA GLY A 290 43.43 0.00 26.86
C GLY A 290 44.58 0.23 25.88
N GLN A 291 44.62 -0.46 24.73
CA GLN A 291 45.63 -0.24 23.70
C GLN A 291 45.22 0.89 22.77
N VAL A 292 46.08 1.88 22.62
CA VAL A 292 45.85 3.04 21.76
C VAL A 292 46.59 2.88 20.43
N LYS A 293 45.90 3.19 19.33
CA LYS A 293 46.44 3.12 17.98
C LYS A 293 46.00 4.32 17.16
N TYR A 294 46.96 5.10 16.68
CA TYR A 294 46.71 6.17 15.71
C TYR A 294 46.52 5.58 14.31
N LEU A 295 45.35 5.82 13.70
CA LEU A 295 44.99 5.27 12.39
C LEU A 295 45.33 6.21 11.22
N GLY A 296 45.65 7.48 11.51
CA GLY A 296 45.97 8.50 10.51
C GLY A 296 45.09 9.75 10.62
N GLN A 297 45.26 10.65 9.65
CA GLN A 297 44.55 11.93 9.56
C GLN A 297 43.94 12.15 8.17
N THR A 298 42.88 12.96 8.13
CA THR A 298 42.21 13.41 6.90
C THR A 298 41.53 14.76 7.12
N PRO A 299 41.33 15.61 6.10
CA PRO A 299 40.51 16.82 6.23
C PRO A 299 39.09 16.50 6.72
N ARG A 300 38.53 17.36 7.58
CA ARG A 300 37.18 17.17 8.16
C ARG A 300 36.10 17.02 7.08
N GLY A 301 36.26 17.69 5.94
CA GLY A 301 35.36 17.62 4.79
C GLY A 301 35.28 16.25 4.12
N GLU A 302 36.24 15.35 4.33
CA GLU A 302 36.11 13.95 3.89
C GLU A 302 35.17 13.14 4.81
N LEU A 303 34.96 13.61 6.05
CA LEU A 303 34.19 12.91 7.09
C LEU A 303 32.82 13.54 7.37
N TYR A 304 32.64 14.82 7.03
CA TYR A 304 31.47 15.65 7.33
C TYR A 304 30.83 16.20 6.06
N TYR A 305 29.51 16.02 5.91
CA TYR A 305 28.77 16.29 4.68
C TYR A 305 29.37 15.58 3.47
N ASN A 306 29.62 14.28 3.64
CA ASN A 306 30.20 13.41 2.61
C ASN A 306 29.64 11.97 2.71
N PRO A 307 28.31 11.79 2.68
CA PRO A 307 27.68 10.52 3.01
C PRO A 307 28.01 9.43 1.99
N GLY A 308 28.31 8.23 2.47
CA GLY A 308 28.59 7.06 1.63
C GLY A 308 29.98 7.02 0.97
N ASN A 309 30.77 8.09 1.10
CA ASN A 309 32.14 8.11 0.60
C ASN A 309 33.12 7.50 1.60
N VAL A 310 34.23 6.99 1.06
CA VAL A 310 35.33 6.43 1.83
C VAL A 310 36.39 7.51 2.01
N ALA A 311 36.66 7.91 3.25
CA ALA A 311 37.70 8.87 3.58
C ALA A 311 39.07 8.19 3.57
N THR A 312 40.09 8.89 3.09
CA THR A 312 41.46 8.38 3.00
C THR A 312 42.29 8.91 4.16
N LEU A 313 42.79 8.01 5.01
CA LEU A 313 43.63 8.33 6.15
C LEU A 313 45.11 8.30 5.75
N ARG A 314 45.86 9.34 6.14
CA ARG A 314 47.29 9.48 5.85
C ARG A 314 48.11 9.62 7.14
N GLY A 315 49.42 9.40 7.06
CA GLY A 315 50.34 9.64 8.17
C GLY A 315 50.34 8.58 9.27
N SER A 316 49.67 7.44 9.08
CA SER A 316 49.76 6.31 10.00
C SER A 316 51.05 5.51 9.77
N ALA A 317 51.57 4.86 10.80
CA ALA A 317 52.72 3.95 10.68
C ALA A 317 52.43 2.72 9.80
N GLN A 318 51.16 2.38 9.60
CA GLN A 318 50.72 1.25 8.78
C GLN A 318 50.44 1.63 7.32
N GLY A 319 50.76 2.88 6.93
CA GLY A 319 50.48 3.40 5.59
C GLY A 319 49.08 4.00 5.46
N THR A 320 48.56 3.99 4.23
CA THR A 320 47.25 4.58 3.90
C THR A 320 46.12 3.73 4.46
N GLY A 321 45.24 4.36 5.25
CA GLY A 321 44.01 3.74 5.75
C GLY A 321 42.79 4.24 4.99
N PHE A 322 41.71 3.47 5.05
CA PHE A 322 40.40 3.83 4.51
C PHE A 322 39.38 3.79 5.62
N LEU A 323 38.52 4.80 5.67
CA LEU A 323 37.49 4.93 6.68
C LEU A 323 36.13 5.13 6.03
N SER A 324 35.15 4.34 6.45
CA SER A 324 33.79 4.39 5.91
C SER A 324 32.77 4.24 7.04
N THR A 325 31.56 4.73 6.77
CA THR A 325 30.45 4.64 7.71
C THR A 325 29.91 3.22 7.78
N VAL A 326 29.55 2.75 8.98
CA VAL A 326 28.75 1.52 9.11
C VAL A 326 27.32 1.89 8.78
N ILE A 327 26.76 1.24 7.75
CA ILE A 327 25.39 1.51 7.30
C ILE A 327 24.42 1.26 8.46
N GLY A 328 23.73 2.33 8.88
CA GLY A 328 22.61 2.21 9.81
C GLY A 328 21.42 1.61 9.07
N ILE A 329 20.79 0.60 9.65
CA ILE A 329 19.56 0.00 9.15
C ILE A 329 18.46 0.30 10.17
N ASP A 330 17.50 1.10 9.73
CA ASP A 330 16.28 1.40 10.46
C ASP A 330 15.17 0.49 9.94
N GLU A 331 14.57 -0.26 10.83
CA GLU A 331 13.48 -1.17 10.49
C GLU A 331 12.15 -0.57 10.92
N TYR A 332 11.19 -0.59 10.00
CA TYR A 332 9.83 -0.15 10.24
C TYR A 332 8.89 -1.35 10.20
N ASN A 333 8.05 -1.47 11.23
CA ASN A 333 7.01 -2.50 11.36
C ASN A 333 7.55 -3.95 11.23
N GLY A 334 8.65 -4.25 11.92
CA GLY A 334 9.25 -5.59 11.96
C GLY A 334 10.06 -5.96 10.71
N GLY A 335 10.67 -4.97 10.05
CA GLY A 335 11.52 -5.19 8.86
C GLY A 335 10.76 -5.25 7.53
N VAL A 336 9.45 -5.00 7.54
CA VAL A 336 8.65 -4.85 6.30
C VAL A 336 9.20 -3.75 5.40
N LEU A 337 9.67 -2.67 6.02
CA LEU A 337 10.37 -1.60 5.35
C LEU A 337 11.65 -1.34 6.10
N GLN A 338 12.77 -1.36 5.38
CA GLN A 338 14.08 -1.07 5.93
C GLN A 338 14.60 0.19 5.24
N SER A 339 14.98 1.19 6.03
CA SER A 339 15.73 2.32 5.55
C SER A 339 17.19 2.10 5.90
N SER A 340 18.06 2.12 4.89
CA SER A 340 19.50 2.00 5.07
C SER A 340 20.15 3.30 4.68
N ALA A 341 20.94 3.88 5.58
CA ALA A 341 21.59 5.16 5.33
C ALA A 341 23.05 5.11 5.79
N PRO A 342 24.02 5.11 4.85
CA PRO A 342 25.35 5.59 5.14
C PRO A 342 25.29 7.09 5.45
N TRP A 343 25.24 7.40 6.74
CA TRP A 343 25.37 8.76 7.28
C TRP A 343 26.83 9.21 7.29
N ASP A 344 27.04 10.51 7.40
CA ASP A 344 28.35 11.10 7.67
C ASP A 344 29.08 10.40 8.82
N ILE A 345 30.40 10.24 8.63
CA ILE A 345 31.27 9.66 9.65
C ILE A 345 31.34 10.60 10.85
N ALA A 346 31.51 11.91 10.61
CA ALA A 346 31.80 12.91 11.62
C ALA A 346 30.77 14.06 11.68
N ALA A 347 29.51 13.70 11.95
CA ALA A 347 28.41 14.64 12.12
C ALA A 347 28.64 15.68 13.25
N ALA A 348 27.90 16.78 13.21
CA ALA A 348 27.99 17.88 14.16
C ALA A 348 26.80 17.90 15.15
N TYR A 349 27.04 18.32 16.39
CA TYR A 349 26.05 18.38 17.47
C TYR A 349 25.92 19.81 18.00
N LEU A 350 24.73 20.12 18.49
CA LEU A 350 24.39 21.39 19.14
C LEU A 350 23.54 21.13 20.40
N CYS A 351 23.99 21.64 21.54
CA CYS A 351 23.26 21.63 22.80
C CYS A 351 23.07 23.05 23.36
N LYS A 352 24.02 23.96 23.13
CA LYS A 352 24.01 25.34 23.62
C LYS A 352 22.77 26.06 23.09
N GLY A 353 21.89 26.43 24.01
CA GLY A 353 20.63 27.11 23.72
C GLY A 353 19.50 26.21 23.20
N THR A 354 19.73 24.90 23.00
CA THR A 354 18.70 23.97 22.50
C THR A 354 18.38 22.83 23.47
N PHE A 355 19.35 22.36 24.25
CA PHE A 355 19.18 21.25 25.17
C PHE A 355 18.48 21.69 26.46
N ASN A 356 17.44 20.97 26.85
CA ASN A 356 16.71 21.20 28.08
C ASN A 356 17.02 20.07 29.08
N PHE A 357 17.68 20.44 30.18
CA PHE A 357 18.11 19.51 31.23
C PHE A 357 16.97 18.88 32.04
N ASP A 358 15.79 19.50 32.06
CA ASP A 358 14.62 18.94 32.75
C ASP A 358 13.99 17.82 31.92
N THR A 359 13.97 17.97 30.60
CA THR A 359 13.28 17.04 29.69
C THR A 359 14.22 16.04 29.01
N TYR A 360 15.53 16.32 28.99
CA TYR A 360 16.54 15.58 28.22
C TYR A 360 16.24 15.51 26.73
N VAL A 361 15.78 16.63 26.17
CA VAL A 361 15.49 16.81 24.75
C VAL A 361 16.23 18.03 24.23
N GLY A 362 16.58 18.05 22.94
CA GLY A 362 17.17 19.20 22.28
C GLY A 362 18.68 19.13 22.04
N MET A 363 19.28 17.95 22.24
CA MET A 363 20.61 17.63 21.71
C MET A 363 20.43 17.36 20.22
N ARG A 364 20.80 18.32 19.37
CA ARG A 364 20.49 18.28 17.94
C ARG A 364 21.67 17.76 17.14
N TRP A 365 21.36 16.96 16.13
CA TRP A 365 22.31 16.40 15.18
C TRP A 365 22.25 17.13 13.84
N GLN A 366 23.40 17.34 13.21
CA GLN A 366 23.54 17.85 11.84
C GLN A 366 24.46 16.94 11.04
N GLY A 367 24.00 16.58 9.85
CA GLY A 367 24.76 15.79 8.88
C GLY A 367 23.91 15.40 7.68
N GLN A 368 24.55 14.71 6.73
CA GLN A 368 23.93 14.15 5.56
C GLN A 368 23.99 12.62 5.56
N GLY A 369 23.04 12.01 4.89
CA GLY A 369 22.97 10.57 4.67
C GLY A 369 22.46 10.27 3.27
N LEU A 370 23.05 9.28 2.60
CA LEU A 370 22.52 8.76 1.34
C LEU A 370 21.51 7.67 1.68
N VAL A 371 20.23 8.04 1.74
CA VAL A 371 19.19 7.15 2.25
C VAL A 371 18.65 6.28 1.12
N ASN A 372 18.67 4.97 1.37
CA ASN A 372 17.97 3.99 0.56
C ASN A 372 16.84 3.36 1.37
N MET A 373 15.82 2.88 0.68
CA MET A 373 14.71 2.15 1.29
C MET A 373 14.51 0.83 0.56
N THR A 374 14.40 -0.25 1.30
CA THR A 374 14.01 -1.56 0.80
C THR A 374 12.67 -1.92 1.40
N TRP A 375 11.67 -2.15 0.56
CA TRP A 375 10.36 -2.63 0.98
C TRP A 375 10.24 -4.12 0.69
N THR A 376 10.10 -4.93 1.73
CA THR A 376 9.91 -6.37 1.57
C THR A 376 8.45 -6.66 1.29
N SER A 377 8.19 -7.37 0.19
CA SER A 377 6.84 -7.75 -0.22
C SER A 377 6.85 -9.18 -0.74
N GLY A 378 6.13 -10.06 -0.02
CA GLY A 378 5.86 -11.43 -0.45
C GLY A 378 4.58 -11.55 -1.28
N SER A 379 3.95 -10.43 -1.66
CA SER A 379 2.61 -10.47 -2.23
C SER A 379 2.62 -10.91 -3.71
N LEU A 380 1.80 -11.91 -4.06
CA LEU A 380 1.48 -12.33 -5.44
C LEU A 380 0.59 -11.30 -6.18
N LEU A 381 0.71 -10.04 -5.78
CA LEU A 381 -0.22 -8.97 -6.08
C LEU A 381 -0.27 -8.67 -7.58
N LEU A 382 0.88 -8.61 -8.24
CA LEU A 382 0.96 -8.36 -9.68
C LEU A 382 0.29 -9.50 -10.45
N THR A 383 0.66 -10.76 -10.20
CA THR A 383 0.10 -11.91 -10.92
C THR A 383 -1.42 -11.98 -10.76
N ASN A 384 -1.92 -11.83 -9.54
CA ASN A 384 -3.36 -11.85 -9.27
C ASN A 384 -4.09 -10.67 -9.93
N SER A 385 -3.49 -9.47 -9.90
CA SER A 385 -4.06 -8.28 -10.57
C SER A 385 -4.13 -8.45 -12.09
N LEU A 386 -3.11 -9.04 -12.72
CA LEU A 386 -3.07 -9.31 -14.15
C LEU A 386 -4.08 -10.37 -14.57
N VAL A 387 -4.26 -11.42 -13.75
CA VAL A 387 -5.30 -12.43 -13.98
C VAL A 387 -6.69 -11.79 -13.91
N LEU A 388 -6.98 -10.98 -12.88
CA LEU A 388 -8.25 -10.27 -12.79
C LEU A 388 -8.47 -9.32 -13.96
N TRP A 389 -7.42 -8.60 -14.36
CA TRP A 389 -7.45 -7.69 -15.50
C TRP A 389 -7.74 -8.45 -16.81
N ALA A 390 -7.06 -9.57 -17.06
CA ALA A 390 -7.29 -10.41 -18.24
C ALA A 390 -8.72 -10.96 -18.29
N ILE A 391 -9.24 -11.45 -17.15
CA ILE A 391 -10.63 -11.90 -17.03
C ILE A 391 -11.58 -10.74 -17.33
N THR A 392 -11.38 -9.58 -16.69
CA THR A 392 -12.19 -8.37 -16.86
C THR A 392 -12.20 -7.91 -18.32
N MET A 393 -11.04 -7.86 -18.97
CA MET A 393 -10.89 -7.49 -20.38
C MET A 393 -11.58 -8.49 -21.30
N SER A 394 -11.47 -9.79 -21.03
CA SER A 394 -12.14 -10.81 -21.83
C SER A 394 -13.67 -10.72 -21.75
N LEU A 395 -14.20 -10.45 -20.55
CA LEU A 395 -15.64 -10.24 -20.33
C LEU A 395 -16.12 -8.92 -20.91
N ALA A 396 -15.28 -7.87 -20.86
CA ALA A 396 -15.57 -6.60 -21.49
C ALA A 396 -15.59 -6.69 -23.02
N LEU A 397 -14.66 -7.45 -23.61
CA LEU A 397 -14.67 -7.74 -25.04
C LEU A 397 -15.92 -8.54 -25.43
N LEU A 398 -16.32 -9.52 -24.62
CA LEU A 398 -17.57 -10.26 -24.80
C LEU A 398 -18.77 -9.30 -24.77
N GLN A 399 -18.86 -8.44 -23.75
CA GLN A 399 -19.91 -7.43 -23.66
C GLN A 399 -19.92 -6.52 -24.90
N PHE A 400 -18.77 -6.01 -25.31
CA PHE A 400 -18.65 -5.07 -26.42
C PHE A 400 -19.07 -5.70 -27.76
N LEU A 401 -18.60 -6.91 -28.05
CA LEU A 401 -18.85 -7.59 -29.33
C LEU A 401 -20.28 -8.14 -29.42
N TYR A 402 -20.81 -8.65 -28.31
CA TYR A 402 -22.01 -9.46 -28.33
C TYR A 402 -23.21 -8.82 -27.64
N LEU A 403 -22.98 -7.89 -26.71
CA LEU A 403 -24.00 -7.26 -25.87
C LEU A 403 -23.85 -5.72 -25.76
N PRO A 404 -23.53 -4.99 -26.84
CA PRO A 404 -23.23 -3.56 -26.76
C PRO A 404 -24.42 -2.68 -26.32
N ARG A 405 -25.65 -3.19 -26.47
CA ARG A 405 -26.89 -2.51 -26.07
C ARG A 405 -27.55 -3.14 -24.87
N SER A 406 -26.92 -4.12 -24.23
CA SER A 406 -27.51 -4.81 -23.11
C SER A 406 -27.53 -3.90 -21.87
N SER A 407 -28.66 -3.88 -21.17
CA SER A 407 -28.78 -3.35 -19.81
C SER A 407 -27.99 -4.19 -18.80
N VAL A 408 -27.66 -5.42 -19.22
CA VAL A 408 -26.81 -6.47 -18.67
C VAL A 408 -25.32 -6.18 -18.49
N CYS A 409 -24.72 -6.08 -17.31
CA CYS A 409 -23.26 -6.18 -17.20
C CYS A 409 -22.85 -7.64 -16.99
N VAL A 410 -22.14 -8.22 -17.96
CA VAL A 410 -21.69 -9.62 -17.92
C VAL A 410 -20.68 -9.87 -16.79
N LEU A 411 -19.84 -8.88 -16.48
CA LEU A 411 -18.72 -9.04 -15.57
C LEU A 411 -19.12 -9.49 -14.14
N PRO A 412 -19.95 -8.75 -13.39
CA PRO A 412 -20.33 -9.14 -12.03
C PRO A 412 -21.14 -10.46 -12.03
N VAL A 413 -21.87 -10.76 -13.09
CA VAL A 413 -22.65 -12.00 -13.23
C VAL A 413 -21.75 -13.23 -13.33
N GLU A 414 -20.73 -13.17 -14.19
CA GLU A 414 -19.82 -14.30 -14.38
C GLU A 414 -18.83 -14.43 -13.21
N VAL A 415 -18.31 -13.31 -12.70
CA VAL A 415 -17.39 -13.34 -11.55
C VAL A 415 -18.11 -13.83 -10.28
N ALA A 416 -19.41 -13.55 -10.11
CA ALA A 416 -20.19 -14.02 -8.95
C ALA A 416 -20.40 -15.55 -8.93
N LYS A 417 -20.21 -16.23 -10.06
CA LYS A 417 -20.27 -17.69 -10.16
C LYS A 417 -18.89 -18.35 -9.96
N SER A 418 -17.84 -17.55 -9.81
CA SER A 418 -16.46 -18.02 -9.73
C SER A 418 -15.87 -17.79 -8.34
N LEU A 419 -15.00 -18.71 -7.90
CA LEU A 419 -14.20 -18.54 -6.69
C LEU A 419 -13.09 -17.47 -6.86
N VAL A 420 -12.83 -17.03 -8.10
CA VAL A 420 -11.78 -16.05 -8.41
C VAL A 420 -11.99 -14.75 -7.63
N GLY A 421 -13.22 -14.24 -7.53
CA GLY A 421 -13.52 -13.01 -6.79
C GLY A 421 -13.15 -13.08 -5.30
N PRO A 422 -13.72 -14.03 -4.53
CA PRO A 422 -13.37 -14.24 -3.12
C PRO A 422 -11.88 -14.50 -2.89
N VAL A 423 -11.22 -15.28 -3.77
CA VAL A 423 -9.78 -15.56 -3.65
C VAL A 423 -8.95 -14.28 -3.83
N ILE A 424 -9.27 -13.44 -4.81
CA ILE A 424 -8.57 -12.16 -5.02
C ILE A 424 -8.81 -11.22 -3.84
N LEU A 425 -10.04 -11.15 -3.31
CA LEU A 425 -10.36 -10.37 -2.13
C LEU A 425 -9.53 -10.85 -0.92
N GLY A 426 -9.43 -12.17 -0.72
CA GLY A 426 -8.59 -12.77 0.31
C GLY A 426 -7.12 -12.37 0.18
N PHE A 427 -6.56 -12.42 -1.02
CA PHE A 427 -5.18 -11.96 -1.27
C PHE A 427 -5.00 -10.45 -1.07
N ALA A 428 -5.97 -9.64 -1.48
CA ALA A 428 -5.94 -8.20 -1.29
C ALA A 428 -5.97 -7.84 0.21
N CYS A 429 -6.73 -8.57 1.02
CA CYS A 429 -6.76 -8.39 2.48
C CYS A 429 -5.51 -8.94 3.17
N TYR A 430 -5.02 -10.12 2.79
CA TYR A 430 -3.87 -10.78 3.42
C TYR A 430 -2.55 -10.02 3.18
N GLY A 431 -2.33 -9.51 1.95
CA GLY A 431 -1.15 -8.73 1.61
C GLY A 431 -1.22 -7.25 2.00
N ASN A 432 -2.35 -6.78 2.54
CA ASN A 432 -2.60 -5.36 2.77
C ASN A 432 -1.61 -4.74 3.76
N TYR A 433 -1.19 -5.48 4.78
CA TYR A 433 -0.31 -4.96 5.83
C TYR A 433 0.99 -4.38 5.24
N HIS A 434 1.65 -5.10 4.33
CA HIS A 434 2.92 -4.65 3.74
C HIS A 434 2.74 -3.38 2.90
N VAL A 435 1.64 -3.28 2.16
CA VAL A 435 1.30 -2.12 1.32
C VAL A 435 0.91 -0.92 2.19
N GLN A 436 0.17 -1.15 3.28
CA GLN A 436 -0.21 -0.12 4.24
C GLN A 436 1.02 0.45 4.96
N VAL A 437 1.95 -0.41 5.36
CA VAL A 437 3.22 -0.01 5.97
C VAL A 437 4.00 0.92 5.03
N LEU A 438 4.13 0.55 3.76
CA LEU A 438 4.82 1.36 2.76
C LEU A 438 4.13 2.71 2.53
N THR A 439 2.81 2.71 2.29
CA THR A 439 2.05 3.94 2.01
C THR A 439 2.04 4.89 3.20
N THR A 440 1.90 4.36 4.42
CA THR A 440 2.04 5.14 5.66
C THR A 440 3.44 5.74 5.79
N HIS A 441 4.49 4.96 5.54
CA HIS A 441 5.86 5.46 5.58
C HIS A 441 6.08 6.57 4.55
N LEU A 442 5.66 6.39 3.29
CA LEU A 442 5.80 7.39 2.23
C LEU A 442 4.98 8.67 2.47
N GLN A 443 3.88 8.58 3.23
CA GLN A 443 3.07 9.73 3.61
C GLN A 443 3.72 10.53 4.75
N LEU A 444 4.41 9.85 5.67
CA LEU A 444 5.12 10.48 6.80
C LEU A 444 6.50 11.01 6.39
N SER A 445 7.22 10.27 5.55
CA SER A 445 8.56 10.58 5.07
C SER A 445 8.48 11.49 3.84
N LYS A 446 8.55 12.80 4.06
CA LYS A 446 8.75 13.77 2.97
C LYS A 446 10.23 13.78 2.58
N VAL A 447 10.59 13.09 1.51
CA VAL A 447 11.95 13.15 0.96
C VAL A 447 11.94 14.02 -0.29
N SER A 448 12.68 15.12 -0.27
CA SER A 448 12.76 16.10 -1.37
C SER A 448 13.30 15.49 -2.68
N GLY A 449 14.17 14.50 -2.59
CA GLY A 449 14.79 13.82 -3.73
C GLY A 449 13.97 12.70 -4.38
N PHE A 450 12.84 12.30 -3.79
CA PHE A 450 12.05 11.17 -4.26
C PHE A 450 10.57 11.54 -4.41
N ASN A 451 10.05 11.49 -5.65
CA ASN A 451 8.64 11.72 -5.89
C ASN A 451 7.81 10.50 -5.39
N SER A 452 7.46 10.52 -4.11
CA SER A 452 6.65 9.47 -3.46
C SER A 452 5.15 9.55 -3.80
N THR A 453 4.71 10.64 -4.44
CA THR A 453 3.29 10.92 -4.74
C THR A 453 2.55 9.82 -5.51
N PRO A 454 3.09 9.23 -6.59
CA PRO A 454 2.39 8.14 -7.28
C PRO A 454 2.33 6.88 -6.41
N LEU A 455 3.41 6.55 -5.71
CA LEU A 455 3.54 5.31 -4.94
C LEU A 455 2.68 5.29 -3.67
N LYS A 456 2.54 6.44 -3.00
CA LYS A 456 1.64 6.55 -1.82
C LYS A 456 0.17 6.29 -2.18
N LEU A 457 -0.24 6.58 -3.43
CA LEU A 457 -1.60 6.37 -3.90
C LEU A 457 -1.84 4.95 -4.43
N CYS A 458 -0.79 4.22 -4.83
CA CYS A 458 -0.95 2.88 -5.39
C CYS A 458 -1.66 1.92 -4.44
N GLY A 459 -1.34 1.93 -3.14
CA GLY A 459 -2.01 1.06 -2.16
C GLY A 459 -3.52 1.33 -2.03
N PRO A 460 -3.94 2.57 -1.74
CA PRO A 460 -5.34 2.97 -1.69
C PRO A 460 -6.11 2.69 -2.98
N VAL A 461 -5.55 3.07 -4.15
CA VAL A 461 -6.17 2.83 -5.46
C VAL A 461 -6.37 1.34 -5.71
N MET A 462 -5.37 0.53 -5.39
CA MET A 462 -5.41 -0.92 -5.55
C MET A 462 -6.53 -1.54 -4.71
N PHE A 463 -6.58 -1.21 -3.41
CA PHE A 463 -7.60 -1.75 -2.51
C PHE A 463 -9.01 -1.28 -2.88
N ALA A 464 -9.17 0.02 -3.17
CA ALA A 464 -10.44 0.59 -3.64
C ALA A 464 -10.93 -0.08 -4.93
N SER A 465 -10.02 -0.36 -5.87
CA SER A 465 -10.36 -1.00 -7.14
C SER A 465 -10.82 -2.44 -6.96
N VAL A 466 -10.17 -3.22 -6.09
CA VAL A 466 -10.63 -4.58 -5.74
C VAL A 466 -12.03 -4.52 -5.12
N ILE A 467 -12.23 -3.65 -4.12
CA ILE A 467 -13.54 -3.53 -3.45
C ILE A 467 -14.62 -3.04 -4.42
N GLY A 468 -14.31 -2.10 -5.32
CA GLY A 468 -15.22 -1.62 -6.36
C GLY A 468 -15.69 -2.77 -7.25
N ILE A 469 -14.80 -3.60 -7.77
CA ILE A 469 -15.15 -4.76 -8.61
C ILE A 469 -15.94 -5.81 -7.79
N MET A 470 -15.52 -6.06 -6.55
CA MET A 470 -16.14 -7.06 -5.68
C MET A 470 -17.53 -6.64 -5.18
N SER A 471 -17.82 -5.34 -5.07
CA SER A 471 -19.11 -4.84 -4.59
C SER A 471 -20.26 -5.33 -5.47
N GLY A 472 -20.17 -5.12 -6.79
CA GLY A 472 -21.19 -5.61 -7.71
C GLY A 472 -21.27 -7.13 -7.75
N THR A 473 -20.12 -7.80 -7.65
CA THR A 473 -20.03 -9.27 -7.58
C THR A 473 -20.73 -9.82 -6.34
N ALA A 474 -20.54 -9.20 -5.18
CA ALA A 474 -21.14 -9.61 -3.91
C ALA A 474 -22.65 -9.37 -3.88
N ILE A 475 -23.12 -8.25 -4.42
CA ILE A 475 -24.57 -8.02 -4.60
C ILE A 475 -25.14 -9.13 -5.50
N GLN A 476 -24.47 -9.41 -6.62
CA GLN A 476 -24.93 -10.39 -7.59
C GLN A 476 -24.91 -11.83 -7.06
N SER A 477 -23.97 -12.18 -6.18
CA SER A 477 -23.90 -13.53 -5.58
C SER A 477 -25.07 -13.81 -4.64
N VAL A 478 -25.56 -12.81 -3.90
CA VAL A 478 -26.75 -12.94 -3.04
C VAL A 478 -28.02 -13.27 -3.84
N PHE A 479 -28.07 -12.85 -5.10
CA PHE A 479 -29.21 -13.06 -5.98
C PHE A 479 -29.01 -14.20 -7.01
N ASN A 480 -27.86 -14.88 -6.98
CA ASN A 480 -27.57 -16.09 -7.76
C ASN A 480 -28.34 -17.28 -7.14
N PRO A 481 -29.03 -18.16 -7.90
CA PRO A 481 -29.05 -18.35 -9.36
C PRO A 481 -30.20 -17.70 -10.14
N LEU A 482 -31.01 -16.88 -9.48
CA LEU A 482 -32.34 -16.55 -10.01
C LEU A 482 -32.39 -15.22 -10.77
N LEU A 483 -31.42 -14.32 -10.63
CA LEU A 483 -31.66 -12.91 -10.96
C LEU A 483 -30.42 -12.19 -11.52
N VAL A 484 -30.64 -11.14 -12.32
CA VAL A 484 -29.60 -10.16 -12.67
C VAL A 484 -29.96 -8.82 -12.03
N ALA A 485 -29.14 -8.35 -11.08
CA ALA A 485 -29.32 -7.04 -10.48
C ALA A 485 -29.16 -5.94 -11.55
N PRO A 486 -29.94 -4.84 -11.49
CA PRO A 486 -29.83 -3.78 -12.49
C PRO A 486 -28.43 -3.17 -12.51
N SER A 487 -27.77 -3.18 -13.68
CA SER A 487 -26.36 -2.78 -13.79
C SER A 487 -26.11 -1.34 -13.35
N TYR A 488 -27.08 -0.44 -13.47
CA TYR A 488 -26.91 0.93 -12.97
C TYR A 488 -26.79 0.99 -11.44
N VAL A 489 -27.50 0.13 -10.69
CA VAL A 489 -27.37 0.03 -9.23
C VAL A 489 -26.00 -0.51 -8.87
N LEU A 490 -25.56 -1.57 -9.56
CA LEU A 490 -24.23 -2.15 -9.37
C LEU A 490 -23.15 -1.10 -9.63
N THR A 491 -23.25 -0.34 -10.72
CA THR A 491 -22.33 0.76 -11.04
C THR A 491 -22.27 1.80 -9.92
N ILE A 492 -23.42 2.33 -9.50
CA ILE A 492 -23.48 3.37 -8.47
C ILE A 492 -22.86 2.88 -7.17
N VAL A 493 -23.24 1.69 -6.71
CA VAL A 493 -22.72 1.11 -5.47
C VAL A 493 -21.21 0.88 -5.58
N SER A 494 -20.74 0.31 -6.68
CA SER A 494 -19.31 0.05 -6.90
C SER A 494 -18.48 1.35 -6.96
N VAL A 495 -18.98 2.41 -7.60
CA VAL A 495 -18.30 3.72 -7.68
C VAL A 495 -18.29 4.41 -6.33
N VAL A 496 -19.43 4.46 -5.62
CA VAL A 496 -19.50 5.05 -4.28
C VAL A 496 -18.57 4.31 -3.32
N ASN A 497 -18.59 2.98 -3.35
CA ASN A 497 -17.72 2.19 -2.50
C ASN A 497 -16.24 2.39 -2.83
N TRP A 498 -15.90 2.49 -4.12
CA TRP A 498 -14.54 2.83 -4.57
C TRP A 498 -14.08 4.17 -3.98
N PHE A 499 -14.87 5.24 -4.10
CA PHE A 499 -14.51 6.55 -3.55
C PHE A 499 -14.37 6.54 -2.03
N VAL A 500 -15.28 5.87 -1.33
CA VAL A 500 -15.24 5.76 0.14
C VAL A 500 -13.99 5.02 0.61
N VAL A 501 -13.68 3.87 -0.02
CA VAL A 501 -12.49 3.09 0.33
C VAL A 501 -11.20 3.83 -0.03
N PHE A 502 -11.18 4.51 -1.18
CA PHE A 502 -10.03 5.31 -1.60
C PHE A 502 -9.77 6.48 -0.65
N ALA A 503 -10.81 7.21 -0.23
CA ALA A 503 -10.67 8.39 0.62
C ALA A 503 -10.41 8.04 2.09
N LEU A 504 -10.95 6.92 2.59
CA LEU A 504 -10.88 6.55 4.01
C LEU A 504 -9.86 5.46 4.32
N GLU A 505 -9.17 4.91 3.32
CA GLU A 505 -8.06 3.95 3.37
C GLU A 505 -8.22 2.64 4.20
N ALA A 506 -9.31 2.40 4.95
CA ALA A 506 -9.42 1.18 5.77
C ALA A 506 -10.80 0.77 6.32
N TYR A 507 -11.90 1.48 6.03
CA TYR A 507 -13.18 1.18 6.72
C TYR A 507 -13.99 0.08 6.04
N VAL A 508 -13.55 -1.17 6.23
CA VAL A 508 -14.24 -2.39 5.77
C VAL A 508 -15.70 -2.42 6.24
N VAL A 509 -15.99 -1.90 7.44
CA VAL A 509 -17.36 -1.82 7.99
C VAL A 509 -18.25 -0.90 7.14
N ILE A 510 -17.76 0.29 6.78
CA ILE A 510 -18.51 1.24 5.95
C ILE A 510 -18.70 0.65 4.55
N ALA A 511 -17.65 0.07 3.98
CA ALA A 511 -17.71 -0.57 2.67
C ALA A 511 -18.73 -1.72 2.62
N THR A 512 -18.76 -2.55 3.66
CA THR A 512 -19.74 -3.63 3.81
C THR A 512 -21.15 -3.06 3.98
N GLY A 513 -21.31 -1.99 4.76
CA GLY A 513 -22.57 -1.28 4.93
C GLY A 513 -23.14 -0.77 3.59
N ILE A 514 -22.29 -0.20 2.73
CA ILE A 514 -22.67 0.27 1.39
C ILE A 514 -23.18 -0.90 0.52
N VAL A 515 -22.50 -2.04 0.55
CA VAL A 515 -22.93 -3.25 -0.18
C VAL A 515 -24.28 -3.76 0.36
N MET A 516 -24.47 -3.79 1.68
CA MET A 516 -25.74 -4.17 2.31
C MET A 516 -26.89 -3.25 1.93
N VAL A 517 -26.65 -1.93 1.91
CA VAL A 517 -27.65 -0.96 1.41
C VAL A 517 -27.96 -1.24 -0.06
N GLY A 518 -26.96 -1.52 -0.90
CA GLY A 518 -27.16 -1.94 -2.29
C GLY A 518 -28.07 -3.16 -2.42
N ILE A 519 -27.84 -4.20 -1.61
CA ILE A 519 -28.67 -5.41 -1.56
C ILE A 519 -30.12 -5.06 -1.17
N VAL A 520 -30.31 -4.26 -0.13
CA VAL A 520 -31.65 -3.83 0.33
C VAL A 520 -32.36 -3.03 -0.75
N VAL A 521 -31.67 -2.14 -1.45
CA VAL A 521 -32.22 -1.36 -2.56
C VAL A 521 -32.68 -2.28 -3.69
N VAL A 522 -31.85 -3.25 -4.11
CA VAL A 522 -32.25 -4.24 -5.13
C VAL A 522 -33.46 -5.05 -4.67
N PHE A 523 -33.49 -5.46 -3.39
CA PHE A 523 -34.64 -6.16 -2.82
C PHE A 523 -35.92 -5.31 -2.79
N MET A 524 -35.82 -4.02 -2.45
CA MET A 524 -36.95 -3.09 -2.46
C MET A 524 -37.45 -2.80 -3.87
N ILE A 525 -36.56 -2.61 -4.84
CA ILE A 525 -36.92 -2.45 -6.25
C ILE A 525 -37.70 -3.67 -6.73
N ARG A 526 -37.20 -4.88 -6.43
CA ARG A 526 -37.88 -6.15 -6.73
C ARG A 526 -39.28 -6.19 -6.10
N ARG A 527 -39.38 -5.91 -4.81
CA ARG A 527 -40.66 -5.98 -4.08
C ARG A 527 -41.69 -4.97 -4.61
N ARG A 528 -41.26 -3.77 -5.00
CA ARG A 528 -42.14 -2.73 -5.56
C ARG A 528 -42.64 -3.03 -6.98
N GLN A 529 -41.93 -3.87 -7.73
CA GLN A 529 -42.17 -4.08 -9.16
C GLN A 529 -42.70 -5.46 -9.51
N SER A 530 -43.19 -6.23 -8.54
CA SER A 530 -43.89 -7.49 -8.79
C SER A 530 -45.29 -7.24 -9.40
N THR A 531 -45.33 -6.54 -10.52
CA THR A 531 -46.43 -6.66 -11.48
C THR A 531 -46.21 -7.99 -12.17
N LYS A 532 -47.07 -8.97 -11.87
CA LYS A 532 -47.06 -10.29 -12.52
C LYS A 532 -47.23 -10.11 -14.03
N VAL A 533 -46.13 -9.98 -14.76
CA VAL A 533 -46.16 -10.02 -16.22
C VAL A 533 -46.33 -11.48 -16.59
N VAL A 534 -47.58 -11.85 -16.90
CA VAL A 534 -47.91 -13.20 -17.36
C VAL A 534 -47.19 -13.42 -18.68
N VAL A 535 -46.34 -14.44 -18.72
CA VAL A 535 -45.58 -14.80 -19.90
C VAL A 535 -46.56 -15.21 -21.00
N SER A 536 -46.54 -14.51 -22.13
CA SER A 536 -47.33 -14.91 -23.29
C SER A 536 -46.92 -16.30 -23.74
N ASN A 537 -47.90 -17.15 -24.09
CA ASN A 537 -47.67 -18.48 -24.65
C ASN A 537 -46.81 -18.48 -25.94
N MET A 538 -46.62 -17.31 -26.54
CA MET A 538 -45.77 -17.11 -27.72
C MET A 538 -44.27 -17.07 -27.39
N ASN A 539 -43.87 -16.83 -26.14
CA ASN A 539 -42.46 -16.69 -25.76
C ASN A 539 -41.78 -18.04 -25.53
N SER A 540 -41.20 -18.57 -26.60
CA SER A 540 -40.52 -19.87 -26.63
C SER A 540 -39.28 -19.98 -25.72
N VAL A 541 -38.59 -18.86 -25.47
CA VAL A 541 -37.38 -18.80 -24.63
C VAL A 541 -37.71 -19.01 -23.16
N LEU A 542 -38.69 -18.27 -22.65
CA LEU A 542 -39.12 -18.38 -21.24
C LEU A 542 -39.70 -19.76 -20.95
N ARG A 543 -40.39 -20.34 -21.93
CA ARG A 543 -40.92 -21.70 -21.85
C ARG A 543 -39.82 -22.76 -21.84
N LEU A 544 -38.69 -22.56 -22.52
CA LEU A 544 -37.54 -23.47 -22.44
C LEU A 544 -37.02 -23.57 -21.01
N PHE A 545 -36.99 -22.46 -20.28
CA PHE A 545 -36.57 -22.43 -18.87
C PHE A 545 -37.67 -22.83 -17.88
N SER A 546 -38.84 -23.24 -18.37
CA SER A 546 -40.02 -23.54 -17.53
C SER A 546 -40.41 -22.39 -16.59
N VAL A 547 -40.26 -21.16 -17.07
CA VAL A 547 -40.49 -19.94 -16.29
C VAL A 547 -41.94 -19.51 -16.48
N SER A 548 -42.75 -19.68 -15.42
CA SER A 548 -44.16 -19.29 -15.39
C SER A 548 -44.38 -17.79 -15.23
N SER A 549 -43.42 -17.08 -14.63
CA SER A 549 -43.48 -15.64 -14.44
C SER A 549 -42.12 -14.99 -14.66
N LEU A 550 -42.09 -13.80 -15.29
CA LEU A 550 -40.84 -13.06 -15.51
C LEU A 550 -40.14 -12.67 -14.19
N ASP A 551 -40.89 -12.62 -13.09
CA ASP A 551 -40.40 -12.42 -11.73
C ASP A 551 -39.46 -13.56 -11.26
N ASP A 552 -39.52 -14.73 -11.90
CA ASP A 552 -38.63 -15.87 -11.62
C ASP A 552 -37.29 -15.78 -12.37
N LEU A 553 -37.15 -14.84 -13.33
CA LEU A 553 -35.98 -14.72 -14.21
C LEU A 553 -35.17 -13.42 -14.01
N ALA A 554 -35.83 -12.32 -13.63
CA ALA A 554 -35.19 -11.01 -13.44
C ALA A 554 -35.71 -10.32 -12.16
N THR A 555 -34.84 -9.62 -11.43
CA THR A 555 -35.21 -8.88 -10.19
C THR A 555 -36.19 -7.75 -10.42
N SER A 556 -36.29 -7.24 -11.64
CA SER A 556 -37.10 -6.08 -11.95
C SER A 556 -37.41 -6.00 -13.43
N GLY A 557 -38.64 -5.60 -13.75
CA GLY A 557 -38.96 -5.02 -15.05
C GLY A 557 -38.26 -3.66 -15.26
N ALA A 558 -37.91 -2.95 -14.18
CA ALA A 558 -37.11 -1.73 -14.29
C ALA A 558 -35.62 -2.04 -14.46
N GLY A 559 -34.97 -1.21 -15.27
CA GLY A 559 -33.59 -1.38 -15.70
C GLY A 559 -33.46 -1.80 -17.16
N GLY A 560 -34.57 -2.11 -17.85
CA GLY A 560 -34.58 -2.48 -19.27
C GLY A 560 -34.27 -3.95 -19.55
N CYS A 561 -34.21 -4.79 -18.51
CA CYS A 561 -33.98 -6.23 -18.67
C CYS A 561 -35.18 -6.96 -19.29
N VAL A 562 -36.37 -6.40 -19.15
CA VAL A 562 -37.58 -6.85 -19.83
C VAL A 562 -38.27 -5.61 -20.40
N VAL A 563 -38.39 -5.53 -21.71
CA VAL A 563 -39.05 -4.42 -22.40
C VAL A 563 -40.33 -4.94 -23.03
N ILE A 564 -41.45 -4.29 -22.78
CA ILE A 564 -42.70 -4.61 -23.47
C ILE A 564 -42.56 -4.08 -24.90
N GLY A 565 -42.51 -4.99 -25.87
CA GLY A 565 -42.44 -4.62 -27.29
C GLY A 565 -43.72 -3.91 -27.74
N SER A 566 -43.68 -3.31 -28.93
CA SER A 566 -44.84 -2.58 -29.51
C SER A 566 -46.10 -3.42 -29.69
N GLN A 567 -45.98 -4.75 -29.67
CA GLN A 567 -47.09 -5.71 -29.75
C GLN A 567 -47.60 -6.16 -28.37
N GLY A 568 -47.15 -5.53 -27.28
CA GLY A 568 -47.51 -5.93 -25.91
C GLY A 568 -46.83 -7.21 -25.42
N ILE A 569 -45.92 -7.79 -26.21
CA ILE A 569 -45.20 -9.02 -25.84
C ILE A 569 -43.91 -8.66 -25.11
N PRO A 570 -43.64 -9.23 -23.93
CA PRO A 570 -42.41 -8.97 -23.21
C PRO A 570 -41.20 -9.54 -23.95
N VAL A 571 -40.19 -8.71 -24.15
CA VAL A 571 -38.89 -9.04 -24.76
C VAL A 571 -37.83 -9.03 -23.65
N VAL A 572 -37.01 -10.08 -23.58
CA VAL A 572 -35.99 -10.23 -22.53
C VAL A 572 -34.63 -9.77 -23.06
N ASP A 573 -33.88 -9.04 -22.25
CA ASP A 573 -32.53 -8.59 -22.56
C ASP A 573 -31.58 -9.79 -22.77
N ALA A 574 -30.76 -9.71 -23.81
CA ALA A 574 -29.84 -10.78 -24.21
C ALA A 574 -28.85 -11.18 -23.10
N GLY A 575 -28.52 -10.27 -22.17
CA GLY A 575 -27.66 -10.56 -21.03
C GLY A 575 -28.29 -11.50 -19.98
N VAL A 576 -29.62 -11.63 -19.96
CA VAL A 576 -30.31 -12.57 -19.04
C VAL A 576 -30.08 -14.03 -19.46
N LEU A 577 -30.02 -14.29 -20.78
CA LEU A 577 -29.65 -15.62 -21.28
C LEU A 577 -28.22 -15.99 -20.87
N LEU A 578 -27.31 -15.01 -20.92
CA LEU A 578 -25.93 -15.20 -20.50
C LEU A 578 -25.85 -15.59 -19.02
N ASN A 579 -26.70 -15.03 -18.16
CA ASN A 579 -26.80 -15.45 -16.76
C ASN A 579 -27.17 -16.94 -16.61
N LYS A 580 -28.03 -17.48 -17.48
CA LYS A 580 -28.34 -18.93 -17.52
C LYS A 580 -27.27 -19.76 -18.23
N ASN A 581 -26.08 -19.20 -18.42
CA ASN A 581 -24.97 -19.76 -19.17
C ASN A 581 -25.37 -20.12 -20.59
N LEU A 582 -26.32 -19.43 -21.22
CA LEU A 582 -26.71 -19.63 -22.62
C LEU A 582 -26.46 -18.37 -23.45
N ILE A 583 -26.00 -18.54 -24.67
CA ILE A 583 -25.75 -17.45 -25.60
C ILE A 583 -26.04 -17.90 -27.02
N ARG A 584 -26.66 -17.02 -27.79
CA ARG A 584 -26.95 -17.28 -29.18
C ARG A 584 -25.72 -16.97 -30.04
N VAL A 585 -25.18 -17.97 -30.72
CA VAL A 585 -23.96 -17.82 -31.53
C VAL A 585 -24.23 -17.72 -33.03
N SER A 586 -25.46 -18.02 -33.45
CA SER A 586 -25.91 -18.03 -34.84
C SER A 586 -27.41 -17.77 -34.94
N SER A 587 -27.90 -17.50 -36.15
CA SER A 587 -29.34 -17.40 -36.43
C SER A 587 -30.10 -18.68 -36.10
N THR A 588 -29.41 -19.80 -35.94
CA THR A 588 -30.03 -21.11 -35.70
C THR A 588 -29.56 -21.83 -34.44
N SER A 589 -28.59 -21.28 -33.71
CA SER A 589 -27.91 -22.03 -32.65
C SER A 589 -27.72 -21.20 -31.37
N ILE A 590 -28.16 -21.76 -30.24
CA ILE A 590 -27.90 -21.27 -28.88
C ILE A 590 -27.04 -22.32 -28.17
N VAL A 591 -25.93 -21.87 -27.58
CA VAL A 591 -24.93 -22.74 -26.92
C VAL A 591 -24.67 -22.28 -25.50
N ARG A 592 -23.95 -23.10 -24.73
CA ARG A 592 -23.50 -22.70 -23.39
C ARG A 592 -22.42 -21.61 -23.45
N VAL A 593 -22.39 -20.68 -22.50
CA VAL A 593 -21.40 -19.58 -22.42
C VAL A 593 -19.96 -20.11 -22.39
N GLY A 594 -19.71 -21.25 -21.75
CA GLY A 594 -18.41 -21.92 -21.76
C GLY A 594 -17.90 -22.30 -23.17
N MET A 595 -18.79 -22.35 -24.17
CA MET A 595 -18.46 -22.65 -25.57
C MET A 595 -18.15 -21.41 -26.41
N VAL A 596 -18.43 -20.20 -25.89
CA VAL A 596 -18.21 -18.93 -26.60
C VAL A 596 -16.74 -18.71 -26.95
N LYS A 597 -15.83 -19.11 -26.06
CA LYS A 597 -14.39 -18.98 -26.29
C LYS A 597 -13.94 -19.74 -27.55
N TYR A 598 -14.52 -20.92 -27.79
CA TYR A 598 -14.22 -21.72 -28.97
C TYR A 598 -14.87 -21.15 -30.23
N VAL A 599 -16.08 -20.63 -30.11
CA VAL A 599 -16.76 -19.91 -31.20
C VAL A 599 -15.97 -18.66 -31.61
N PHE A 600 -15.41 -17.92 -30.65
CA PHE A 600 -14.58 -16.76 -30.91
C PHE A 600 -13.26 -17.14 -31.59
N LEU A 601 -12.56 -18.15 -31.06
CA LEU A 601 -11.35 -18.68 -31.66
C LEU A 601 -11.60 -19.14 -33.11
N TRP A 602 -12.71 -19.85 -33.33
CA TRP A 602 -13.12 -20.32 -34.66
C TRP A 602 -13.34 -19.16 -35.64
N ARG A 603 -13.90 -18.03 -35.19
CA ARG A 603 -14.13 -16.83 -36.02
C ARG A 603 -12.86 -16.07 -36.38
N LEU A 604 -11.83 -16.15 -35.54
CA LEU A 604 -10.54 -15.47 -35.78
C LEU A 604 -9.58 -16.29 -36.65
N LEU A 605 -9.79 -17.60 -36.76
CA LEU A 605 -8.89 -18.48 -37.47
C LEU A 605 -9.18 -18.53 -38.97
N PRO A 606 -8.14 -18.66 -39.83
CA PRO A 606 -8.34 -18.90 -41.25
C PRO A 606 -9.03 -20.27 -41.49
N PRO A 607 -9.69 -20.45 -42.65
CA PRO A 607 -10.59 -21.59 -42.87
C PRO A 607 -9.97 -22.97 -42.63
N PHE A 608 -8.68 -23.15 -42.93
CA PHE A 608 -7.99 -24.42 -42.72
C PHE A 608 -7.79 -24.77 -41.23
N LEU A 609 -7.46 -23.78 -40.39
CA LEU A 609 -7.33 -23.96 -38.93
C LEU A 609 -8.69 -24.10 -38.23
N SER A 610 -9.72 -23.43 -38.77
CA SER A 610 -11.08 -23.49 -38.22
C SER A 610 -11.65 -24.93 -38.22
N ARG A 611 -11.31 -25.75 -39.23
CA ARG A 611 -11.70 -27.16 -39.30
C ARG A 611 -11.04 -28.00 -38.21
N LEU A 612 -9.76 -27.75 -37.94
CA LEU A 612 -9.01 -28.45 -36.90
C LEU A 612 -9.57 -28.11 -35.51
N VAL A 613 -9.84 -26.82 -35.24
CA VAL A 613 -10.47 -26.41 -33.99
C VAL A 613 -11.88 -26.99 -33.84
N SER A 614 -12.67 -27.06 -34.91
CA SER A 614 -13.99 -27.72 -34.90
C SER A 614 -13.88 -29.19 -34.49
N HIS A 615 -12.88 -29.92 -35.00
CA HIS A 615 -12.63 -31.31 -34.64
C HIS A 615 -12.17 -31.48 -33.19
N VAL A 616 -11.28 -30.61 -32.72
CA VAL A 616 -10.74 -30.68 -31.33
C VAL A 616 -11.82 -30.39 -30.29
N VAL A 617 -12.71 -29.44 -30.57
CA VAL A 617 -13.81 -29.08 -29.67
C VAL A 617 -14.89 -30.16 -29.66
N GLY A 618 -15.07 -30.86 -30.80
CA GLY A 618 -16.02 -31.95 -30.94
C GLY A 618 -17.48 -31.50 -31.00
N LEU A 619 -18.38 -32.46 -30.75
CA LEU A 619 -19.82 -32.25 -30.75
C LEU A 619 -20.27 -31.49 -29.51
N THR A 620 -20.92 -30.35 -29.73
CA THR A 620 -21.44 -29.48 -28.66
C THR A 620 -22.96 -29.51 -28.64
N LEU A 621 -23.55 -29.58 -27.45
CA LEU A 621 -25.00 -29.46 -27.28
C LEU A 621 -25.48 -28.05 -27.67
N VAL A 622 -26.33 -27.99 -28.67
CA VAL A 622 -26.94 -26.77 -29.22
C VAL A 622 -28.45 -26.85 -29.07
N ILE A 623 -29.05 -25.74 -28.63
CA ILE A 623 -30.49 -25.54 -28.72
C ILE A 623 -30.77 -24.84 -30.05
N LYS A 624 -31.57 -25.47 -30.92
CA LYS A 624 -31.93 -24.88 -32.21
C LYS A 624 -32.85 -23.67 -32.02
N SER A 625 -32.63 -22.65 -32.83
CA SER A 625 -33.56 -21.54 -33.01
C SER A 625 -33.99 -21.46 -34.48
N SER A 626 -35.25 -21.12 -34.74
CA SER A 626 -35.78 -20.89 -36.07
C SER A 626 -36.64 -19.64 -36.06
N GLN A 627 -36.36 -18.68 -36.95
CA GLN A 627 -37.17 -17.46 -37.14
C GLN A 627 -37.60 -16.83 -35.82
N ASP A 628 -36.59 -16.52 -34.98
CA ASP A 628 -36.74 -15.88 -33.68
C ASP A 628 -37.41 -16.71 -32.56
N ARG A 629 -37.78 -17.96 -32.84
CA ARG A 629 -38.28 -18.91 -31.83
C ARG A 629 -37.21 -19.92 -31.44
N VAL A 630 -37.21 -20.34 -30.18
CA VAL A 630 -36.45 -21.48 -29.69
C VAL A 630 -37.24 -22.74 -30.01
N VAL A 631 -36.64 -23.61 -30.81
CA VAL A 631 -37.20 -24.94 -31.10
C VAL A 631 -36.81 -25.84 -29.93
N LYS A 632 -37.74 -26.66 -29.41
CA LYS A 632 -37.46 -27.61 -28.31
C LYS A 632 -36.51 -28.76 -28.70
N GLU A 633 -35.79 -28.63 -29.81
CA GLU A 633 -34.81 -29.60 -30.29
C GLU A 633 -33.44 -29.28 -29.72
N LEU A 634 -32.94 -30.21 -28.91
CA LEU A 634 -31.54 -30.28 -28.50
C LEU A 634 -30.78 -31.11 -29.53
N VAL A 635 -29.80 -30.53 -30.19
CA VAL A 635 -29.01 -31.18 -31.23
C VAL A 635 -27.53 -31.00 -30.94
N PHE A 636 -26.73 -32.03 -31.20
CA PHE A 636 -25.27 -31.94 -31.11
C PHE A 636 -24.71 -31.45 -32.45
N PHE A 637 -24.02 -30.32 -32.44
CA PHE A 637 -23.34 -29.76 -33.62
C PHE A 637 -21.86 -29.59 -33.38
N GLU A 638 -21.05 -29.82 -34.41
CA GLU A 638 -19.70 -29.29 -34.45
C GLU A 638 -19.73 -27.78 -34.73
N LEU A 639 -18.66 -27.06 -34.38
CA LEU A 639 -18.58 -25.60 -34.58
C LEU A 639 -18.82 -25.18 -36.04
N LYS A 640 -18.34 -25.97 -37.00
CA LYS A 640 -18.52 -25.72 -38.44
C LYS A 640 -19.99 -25.76 -38.87
N ASP A 641 -20.82 -26.57 -38.20
CA ASP A 641 -22.22 -26.80 -38.57
C ASP A 641 -23.17 -25.75 -37.97
N MET A 642 -22.70 -25.00 -36.96
CA MET A 642 -23.49 -23.96 -36.28
C MET A 642 -23.74 -22.70 -37.14
N LYS A 643 -23.29 -22.66 -38.40
CA LYS A 643 -23.43 -21.50 -39.32
C LYS A 643 -22.94 -20.17 -38.71
N LEU A 644 -21.82 -20.21 -37.98
CA LEU A 644 -21.30 -19.09 -37.18
C LEU A 644 -20.99 -17.81 -37.97
N HIS A 645 -20.85 -17.91 -39.29
CA HIS A 645 -20.59 -16.82 -40.22
C HIS A 645 -21.84 -15.97 -40.56
N THR A 646 -23.05 -16.45 -40.26
CA THR A 646 -24.30 -15.81 -40.69
C THR A 646 -24.71 -14.58 -39.86
N VAL A 647 -24.06 -14.32 -38.72
CA VAL A 647 -24.49 -13.26 -37.78
C VAL A 647 -23.31 -12.33 -37.47
N LYS A 648 -23.34 -11.11 -38.06
CA LYS A 648 -22.32 -10.06 -37.82
C LYS A 648 -22.50 -9.32 -36.48
N GLN A 649 -23.72 -9.26 -35.95
CA GLN A 649 -24.07 -8.72 -34.63
C GLN A 649 -25.11 -9.63 -34.02
N LEU A 650 -25.01 -10.02 -32.73
CA LEU A 650 -26.16 -10.69 -32.12
C LEU A 650 -27.34 -9.71 -32.18
N PRO A 651 -28.45 -10.08 -32.83
CA PRO A 651 -29.69 -9.35 -32.66
C PRO A 651 -30.03 -9.36 -31.16
N ALA A 652 -30.47 -8.22 -30.61
CA ALA A 652 -31.23 -8.26 -29.36
C ALA A 652 -32.45 -9.16 -29.60
N TYR A 653 -32.61 -10.22 -28.81
CA TYR A 653 -33.51 -11.33 -29.16
C TYR A 653 -34.89 -11.27 -28.48
N TYR A 654 -35.88 -11.83 -29.19
CA TYR A 654 -37.29 -11.44 -29.27
C TYR A 654 -38.29 -12.10 -28.29
N SER A 655 -39.52 -11.56 -28.36
CA SER A 655 -40.85 -12.00 -27.89
C SER A 655 -41.25 -13.43 -28.25
#